data_AF-C9XYI7-F1
#
_entry.id   AF-C9XYI7-F1
#
_cell.length_a   1.000
_cell.length_b   1.000
_cell.length_c   1.000
_cell.angle_alpha   90.00
_cell.angle_beta   90.00
_cell.angle_gamma   90.00
#
_symmetry.space_group_name_H-M   'P 1'
#
loop_
_entity.id
_entity.type
_entity.pdbx_description
1 polymer ?
#
loop_
_entity_poly.entity_id
_entity_poly.type
_entity_poly.pdbx_seq_one_letter_code
_entity_poly.pdbx_strand_id
1 'polypeptide(L)'
;MANSYLNIPVPNPTNNPVPSADIRDHVFGGAKIDEFVTSLLNTYVDRFGNEHYTVEGLRWLAQQAMAAFGYVPVGTFQAGATLTLPNQIIKDETDGEYYRWDGSFDKSVPAGSTPSSTGGTGTGKWLAIGDASLRQGLASEDGTDLISKGNQTLTDYLNDLFDRLTTAENRLSSNYYKERNVKNLGVANKKLKSLESLTIVCVGDSITAGYDQTSSDKIPADNGDWATHAPIQYPSQLQSVLSGLTGAAVTVINRGYSGDTAKLSYNRWTTNPNANVAHIMIGLNDSDGVAGATFDEYSNYLEMMIRRYIDWGCGVVLHTPTAKQFDNVNQPSNFFGQYAMSLANLYGCPVFNAHEVNQHSLYAGVYSDATHFNAAGYARLGDAVAAFIMAGGWVGQHRNINSLTSIHSGRSGEGIGFFSVGASLSTNLAGAYLTTGTVGLFPASKAASMCFSFYLDADVANAYVIGDITDAVVIMSDTYGKGDGVISRLTTKALQNRNVFETTRTTIQAGRTSTGRNSLVGAYVGRGWKNFVVQYNGNQSAEHFLQGIIIEPVKASEATQTNANSFRKAFDEVYVMQVPQYSLSSAANIPTAVTLTGDYFLPLPDGLYPYVGVSGNYFDSAPVRVTITTFGSSDATANPNGVTELLLSRQVGTTTLKIDKIYGSSANSITPTAAGIGSSAYTENVTTPTGVSKTTFPSTTQQGWLWLTFASTATAYYRIEVRCASKGGQGTWLA
;
A
#
# COMPACT_ATOMS: atom_id res chain seq x y z
N MET A 1 33.85 7.14 106.35
CA MET A 1 33.18 7.33 107.66
C MET A 1 32.10 6.26 107.89
N ALA A 2 32.42 4.97 107.70
CA ALA A 2 31.42 3.88 107.78
C ALA A 2 31.51 3.04 109.07
N ASN A 3 32.58 3.18 109.88
CA ASN A 3 32.73 2.43 111.13
C ASN A 3 32.06 3.08 112.35
N SER A 4 31.39 4.23 112.21
CA SER A 4 30.75 4.91 113.35
C SER A 4 29.47 4.21 113.84
N TYR A 5 28.86 3.36 113.01
CA TYR A 5 27.65 2.61 113.38
C TYR A 5 27.93 1.29 114.13
N LEU A 6 29.16 0.77 114.05
CA LEU A 6 29.59 -0.42 114.81
C LEU A 6 29.64 -0.20 116.33
N ASN A 7 29.62 1.07 116.79
CA ASN A 7 29.76 1.44 118.19
C ASN A 7 28.50 2.06 118.80
N ILE A 8 27.36 2.09 118.09
CA ILE A 8 26.08 2.44 118.74
C ILE A 8 25.70 1.23 119.59
N PRO A 9 25.57 1.37 120.92
CA PRO A 9 25.18 0.26 121.78
C PRO A 9 23.71 -0.07 121.50
N VAL A 10 23.48 -0.95 120.54
CA VAL A 10 22.17 -1.55 120.29
C VAL A 10 22.06 -2.82 121.12
N PRO A 11 20.89 -3.10 121.71
CA PRO A 11 20.69 -4.34 122.43
C PRO A 11 20.87 -5.52 121.46
N ASN A 12 21.43 -6.62 121.97
CA ASN A 12 21.55 -7.84 121.19
C ASN A 12 20.13 -8.31 120.81
N PRO A 13 19.78 -8.35 119.51
CA PRO A 13 18.44 -8.73 119.10
C PRO A 13 18.20 -10.20 119.43
N THR A 14 16.94 -10.57 119.50
CA THR A 14 16.51 -11.97 119.61
C THR A 14 16.30 -12.56 118.22
N ASN A 15 16.32 -13.89 118.14
CA ASN A 15 15.94 -14.62 116.93
C ASN A 15 14.42 -14.82 116.81
N ASN A 16 13.61 -13.98 117.45
CA ASN A 16 12.17 -14.06 117.30
C ASN A 16 11.75 -13.78 115.84
N PRO A 17 10.70 -14.43 115.33
CA PRO A 17 10.16 -14.16 114.01
C PRO A 17 9.73 -12.70 113.85
N VAL A 18 9.69 -12.19 112.61
CA VAL A 18 9.20 -10.83 112.32
C VAL A 18 7.69 -10.88 112.09
N PRO A 19 6.86 -10.08 112.80
CA PRO A 19 7.23 -9.07 113.80
C PRO A 19 7.48 -9.65 115.20
N SER A 20 8.38 -9.02 115.95
CA SER A 20 8.67 -9.39 117.35
C SER A 20 8.27 -8.22 118.23
N ALA A 21 7.55 -8.49 119.33
CA ALA A 21 7.18 -7.49 120.34
C ALA A 21 8.29 -7.27 121.39
N ASP A 22 9.41 -8.01 121.29
CA ASP A 22 10.56 -7.78 122.17
C ASP A 22 11.16 -6.41 121.85
N ILE A 23 11.27 -5.57 122.88
CA ILE A 23 11.76 -4.21 122.73
C ILE A 23 13.18 -4.16 122.14
N ARG A 24 14.00 -5.19 122.38
CA ARG A 24 15.37 -5.28 121.83
C ARG A 24 15.36 -5.40 120.31
N ASP A 25 14.39 -6.11 119.74
CA ASP A 25 14.24 -6.29 118.30
C ASP A 25 13.72 -5.04 117.60
N HIS A 26 12.84 -4.29 118.26
CA HIS A 26 12.37 -3.01 117.78
C HIS A 26 13.48 -1.97 117.76
N VAL A 27 14.28 -1.89 118.82
CA VAL A 27 15.42 -0.97 118.90
C VAL A 27 16.49 -1.35 117.88
N PHE A 28 16.79 -2.64 117.71
CA PHE A 28 17.72 -3.12 116.68
C PHE A 28 17.19 -2.83 115.26
N GLY A 29 15.91 -3.09 115.00
CA GLY A 29 15.28 -2.77 113.71
C GLY A 29 15.33 -1.28 113.39
N GLY A 30 15.10 -0.42 114.39
CA GLY A 30 15.24 1.03 114.25
C GLY A 30 16.66 1.46 113.84
N ALA A 31 17.68 0.87 114.46
CA ALA A 31 19.08 1.13 114.08
C ALA A 31 19.42 0.62 112.66
N LYS A 32 18.85 -0.51 112.23
CA LYS A 32 19.05 -1.03 110.88
C LYS A 32 18.30 -0.26 109.80
N ILE A 33 17.17 0.37 110.11
CA ILE A 33 16.52 1.31 109.18
C ILE A 33 17.36 2.56 109.03
N ASP A 34 17.91 3.10 110.12
CA ASP A 34 18.86 4.22 110.02
C ASP A 34 20.08 3.84 109.16
N GLU A 35 20.63 2.63 109.33
CA GLU A 35 21.70 2.09 108.48
C GLU A 35 21.25 1.92 107.02
N PHE A 36 20.06 1.40 106.73
CA PHE A 36 19.52 1.29 105.37
C PHE A 36 19.44 2.65 104.65
N VAL A 37 19.02 3.69 105.37
CA VAL A 37 18.78 5.04 104.81
C VAL A 37 20.08 5.85 104.72
N THR A 38 20.96 5.76 105.71
CA THR A 38 22.10 6.68 105.87
C THR A 38 23.45 6.05 105.56
N SER A 39 23.54 4.72 105.52
CA SER A 39 24.80 4.04 105.24
C SER A 39 25.22 4.25 103.79
N LEU A 40 26.51 4.53 103.63
CA LEU A 40 27.17 4.61 102.33
C LEU A 40 27.70 3.23 101.87
N LEU A 41 27.51 2.17 102.66
CA LEU A 41 27.80 0.80 102.22
C LEU A 41 26.67 0.29 101.35
N ASN A 42 26.94 -0.63 100.42
CA ASN A 42 25.92 -1.13 99.49
C ASN A 42 24.88 -2.03 100.17
N THR A 43 25.24 -2.71 101.25
CA THR A 43 24.37 -3.64 101.97
C THR A 43 24.45 -3.42 103.47
N TYR A 44 23.40 -3.85 104.18
CA TYR A 44 23.36 -3.98 105.63
C TYR A 44 22.83 -5.37 106.00
N VAL A 45 23.22 -5.85 107.18
CA VAL A 45 22.84 -7.18 107.69
C VAL A 45 21.68 -7.06 108.68
N ASP A 46 20.62 -7.85 108.45
CA ASP A 46 19.46 -7.92 109.34
C ASP A 46 19.74 -8.75 110.60
N ARG A 47 18.74 -8.85 111.50
CA ARG A 47 18.90 -9.57 112.77
C ARG A 47 19.05 -11.08 112.63
N PHE A 48 18.75 -11.64 111.46
CA PHE A 48 18.92 -13.06 111.16
C PHE A 48 20.22 -13.33 110.40
N GLY A 49 21.02 -12.30 110.11
CA GLY A 49 22.27 -12.43 109.40
C GLY A 49 22.16 -12.33 107.88
N ASN A 50 21.00 -11.96 107.32
CA ASN A 50 20.86 -11.81 105.87
C ASN A 50 21.25 -10.41 105.41
N GLU A 51 21.92 -10.33 104.27
CA GLU A 51 22.28 -9.06 103.63
C GLU A 51 21.12 -8.50 102.80
N HIS A 52 20.85 -7.21 102.95
CA HIS A 52 19.90 -6.45 102.15
C HIS A 52 20.57 -5.19 101.63
N TYR A 53 20.13 -4.70 100.46
CA TYR A 53 20.67 -3.46 99.92
C TYR A 53 20.28 -2.24 100.74
N THR A 54 21.19 -1.29 100.88
CA THR A 54 20.91 0.08 101.33
C THR A 54 20.38 0.92 100.16
N VAL A 55 19.96 2.15 100.43
CA VAL A 55 19.63 3.13 99.38
C VAL A 55 20.82 3.35 98.43
N GLU A 56 22.05 3.33 98.95
CA GLU A 56 23.26 3.53 98.16
C GLU A 56 23.58 2.32 97.26
N GLY A 57 23.33 1.10 97.75
CA GLY A 57 23.44 -0.11 96.92
C GLY A 57 22.44 -0.14 95.76
N LEU A 58 21.20 0.30 96.01
CA LEU A 58 20.18 0.43 94.95
C LEU A 58 20.54 1.51 93.93
N ARG A 59 21.11 2.65 94.36
CA ARG A 59 21.61 3.70 93.48
C ARG A 59 22.75 3.22 92.59
N TRP A 60 23.69 2.46 93.16
CA TRP A 60 24.83 1.89 92.44
C TRP A 60 24.40 0.90 91.34
N LEU A 61 23.42 0.04 91.63
CA LEU A 61 22.81 -0.88 90.66
C LEU A 61 22.11 -0.12 89.52
N ALA A 62 21.35 0.93 89.85
CA ALA A 62 20.69 1.78 88.85
C ALA A 62 21.70 2.51 87.95
N GLN A 63 22.80 3.03 88.51
CA GLN A 63 23.86 3.71 87.75
C GLN A 63 24.60 2.75 86.80
N GLN A 64 24.87 1.51 87.22
CA GLN A 64 25.49 0.51 86.35
C GLN A 64 24.59 0.12 85.17
N ALA A 65 23.30 -0.08 85.41
CA ALA A 65 22.34 -0.42 84.35
C ALA A 65 22.17 0.74 83.35
N MET A 66 22.19 1.99 83.81
CA MET A 66 22.14 3.18 82.94
C MET A 66 23.42 3.38 82.12
N ALA A 67 24.59 3.03 82.65
CA ALA A 67 25.88 3.16 81.95
C ALA A 67 26.08 2.13 80.81
N ALA A 68 25.33 1.03 80.81
CA ALA A 68 25.42 -0.03 79.82
C ALA A 68 24.53 0.17 78.56
N PHE A 69 23.69 1.21 78.54
CA PHE A 69 22.79 1.49 77.41
C PHE A 69 23.32 2.63 76.52
N GLY A 70 23.52 2.33 75.23
CA GLY A 70 23.92 3.30 74.19
C GLY A 70 25.39 3.23 73.78
N TYR A 71 25.75 4.01 72.76
CA TYR A 71 27.13 4.18 72.33
C TYR A 71 27.85 5.21 73.20
N VAL A 72 29.06 4.89 73.66
CA VAL A 72 29.87 5.77 74.51
C VAL A 72 31.06 6.28 73.70
N PRO A 73 31.11 7.58 73.31
CA PRO A 73 32.27 8.15 72.66
C PRO A 73 33.46 8.19 73.63
N VAL A 74 34.57 7.53 73.28
CA VAL A 74 35.76 7.46 74.14
C VAL A 74 36.95 8.28 73.66
N GLY A 75 36.83 8.96 72.52
CA GLY A 75 37.87 9.85 71.99
C GLY A 75 37.86 9.95 70.47
N THR A 76 39.01 10.32 69.91
CA THR A 76 39.23 10.42 68.47
C THR A 76 40.47 9.63 68.04
N PHE A 77 40.54 9.18 66.79
CA PHE A 77 41.75 8.53 66.26
C PHE A 77 42.97 9.47 66.31
N GLN A 78 42.74 10.79 66.22
CA GLN A 78 43.76 11.84 66.25
C GLN A 78 44.34 12.02 67.66
N ALA A 79 43.51 11.99 68.70
CA ALA A 79 43.97 12.08 70.09
C ALA A 79 44.48 10.73 70.64
N GLY A 80 44.07 9.63 70.03
CA GLY A 80 44.29 8.27 70.52
C GLY A 80 43.32 7.90 71.64
N ALA A 81 43.00 6.60 71.74
CA ALA A 81 42.10 6.07 72.76
C ALA A 81 42.34 4.57 72.99
N THR A 82 41.82 4.03 74.08
CA THR A 82 41.71 2.59 74.28
C THR A 82 40.25 2.24 74.46
N LEU A 83 39.71 1.40 73.59
CA LEU A 83 38.37 0.87 73.76
C LEU A 83 38.46 -0.42 74.58
N THR A 84 37.63 -0.54 75.60
CA THR A 84 37.56 -1.66 76.54
C THR A 84 36.19 -2.36 76.54
N LEU A 85 35.16 -1.71 75.95
CA LEU A 85 33.80 -2.23 75.89
C LEU A 85 33.24 -2.21 74.46
N PRO A 86 32.42 -3.20 74.05
CA PRO A 86 31.83 -3.28 72.71
C PRO A 86 30.93 -2.10 72.29
N ASN A 87 30.37 -1.37 73.25
CA ASN A 87 29.51 -0.22 73.00
C ASN A 87 30.28 1.11 72.95
N GLN A 88 31.62 1.08 73.06
CA GLN A 88 32.44 2.28 72.91
C GLN A 88 32.71 2.57 71.44
N ILE A 89 32.69 3.86 71.12
CA ILE A 89 32.87 4.37 69.76
C ILE A 89 33.95 5.45 69.79
N ILE A 90 34.67 5.58 68.68
CA ILE A 90 35.73 6.56 68.50
C ILE A 90 35.45 7.34 67.22
N LYS A 91 35.68 8.66 67.24
CA LYS A 91 35.46 9.51 66.06
C LYS A 91 36.76 9.64 65.25
N ASP A 92 36.68 9.62 63.92
CA ASP A 92 37.77 10.15 63.10
C ASP A 92 37.44 11.62 62.78
N GLU A 93 38.26 12.56 63.28
CA GLU A 93 38.04 13.99 63.06
C GLU A 93 38.30 14.42 61.62
N THR A 94 38.98 13.58 60.84
CA THR A 94 39.32 13.85 59.45
C THR A 94 38.11 13.65 58.52
N ASP A 95 37.35 12.57 58.73
CA ASP A 95 36.14 12.26 57.95
C ASP A 95 34.84 12.64 58.68
N GLY A 96 34.91 12.91 59.99
CA GLY A 96 33.78 13.29 60.83
C GLY A 96 32.93 12.13 61.36
N GLU A 97 33.28 10.89 61.03
CA GLU A 97 32.48 9.69 61.29
C GLU A 97 32.81 9.02 62.63
N TYR A 98 31.82 8.31 63.17
CA TYR A 98 32.00 7.48 64.37
C TYR A 98 32.17 6.02 63.98
N TYR A 99 33.16 5.36 64.60
CA TYR A 99 33.48 3.97 64.37
C TYR A 99 33.35 3.16 65.66
N ARG A 100 32.77 1.96 65.56
CA ARG A 100 32.83 0.92 66.61
C ARG A 100 33.86 -0.13 66.22
N TRP A 101 34.55 -0.68 67.22
CA TRP A 101 35.45 -1.82 67.02
C TRP A 101 34.66 -3.13 67.12
N ASP A 102 34.77 -3.96 66.09
CA ASP A 102 34.10 -5.26 65.99
C ASP A 102 35.05 -6.44 66.26
N GLY A 103 36.29 -6.15 66.69
CA GLY A 103 37.30 -7.14 67.04
C GLY A 103 37.43 -7.38 68.55
N SER A 104 38.50 -8.07 68.96
CA SER A 104 38.77 -8.33 70.38
C SER A 104 39.17 -7.05 71.15
N PHE A 105 38.75 -6.97 72.41
CA PHE A 105 39.08 -5.91 73.37
C PHE A 105 40.12 -6.41 74.40
N ASP A 106 40.97 -5.56 74.97
CA ASP A 106 41.06 -4.10 74.78
C ASP A 106 41.72 -3.71 73.45
N LYS A 107 41.19 -2.68 72.80
CA LYS A 107 41.70 -2.13 71.54
C LYS A 107 42.41 -0.81 71.76
N SER A 108 43.74 -0.81 71.63
CA SER A 108 44.55 0.40 71.66
C SER A 108 44.60 1.10 70.30
N VAL A 109 44.37 2.42 70.29
CA VAL A 109 44.40 3.31 69.13
C VAL A 109 45.43 4.42 69.41
N PRO A 110 46.62 4.39 68.78
CA PRO A 110 47.63 5.44 68.95
C PRO A 110 47.14 6.82 68.48
N ALA A 111 47.69 7.89 69.06
CA ALA A 111 47.43 9.26 68.60
C ALA A 111 47.93 9.49 67.16
N GLY A 112 47.22 10.33 66.41
CA GLY A 112 47.50 10.63 65.00
C GLY A 112 47.15 9.51 64.03
N SER A 113 46.33 8.54 64.45
CA SER A 113 45.96 7.39 63.62
C SER A 113 44.66 7.60 62.84
N THR A 114 44.24 6.56 62.12
CA THR A 114 42.99 6.45 61.32
C THR A 114 42.47 5.02 61.43
N PRO A 115 41.20 4.74 61.08
CA PRO A 115 40.70 3.37 61.01
C PRO A 115 41.59 2.45 60.15
N SER A 116 42.10 2.97 59.02
CA SER A 116 43.00 2.24 58.11
C SER A 116 44.32 1.85 58.79
N SER A 117 44.98 2.80 59.45
CA SER A 117 46.29 2.59 60.10
C SER A 117 46.24 1.73 61.38
N THR A 118 45.05 1.47 61.91
CA THR A 118 44.86 0.76 63.20
C THR A 118 43.95 -0.47 63.09
N GLY A 119 43.87 -1.10 61.92
CA GLY A 119 43.21 -2.40 61.74
C GLY A 119 42.39 -2.53 60.47
N GLY A 120 42.11 -1.42 59.78
CA GLY A 120 41.24 -1.38 58.61
C GLY A 120 39.75 -1.35 58.98
N THR A 121 38.90 -1.19 57.97
CA THR A 121 37.43 -1.25 58.10
C THR A 121 36.88 -2.60 57.64
N GLY A 122 35.74 -3.05 58.18
CA GLY A 122 35.07 -4.31 57.83
C GLY A 122 34.75 -5.22 59.02
N THR A 123 34.17 -6.40 58.76
CA THR A 123 33.78 -7.38 59.79
C THR A 123 34.98 -7.82 60.63
N GLY A 124 34.86 -7.80 61.96
CA GLY A 124 35.96 -8.06 62.88
C GLY A 124 37.00 -6.92 63.00
N LYS A 125 36.72 -5.76 62.40
CA LYS A 125 37.57 -4.56 62.37
C LYS A 125 36.76 -3.29 62.71
N TRP A 126 37.18 -2.11 62.24
CA TRP A 126 36.41 -0.88 62.43
C TRP A 126 35.14 -0.87 61.56
N LEU A 127 34.00 -0.56 62.16
CA LEU A 127 32.72 -0.39 61.48
C LEU A 127 32.21 1.03 61.69
N ALA A 128 31.95 1.75 60.61
CA ALA A 128 31.33 3.07 60.66
C ALA A 128 29.86 2.95 61.13
N ILE A 129 29.41 3.90 61.94
CA ILE A 129 28.07 3.92 62.56
C ILE A 129 27.16 4.96 61.87
N GLY A 130 27.74 5.90 61.10
CA GLY A 130 27.01 6.92 60.35
C GLY A 130 26.59 6.50 58.93
N ASP A 131 25.97 7.44 58.22
CA ASP A 131 25.43 7.24 56.86
C ASP A 131 26.51 7.21 55.78
N ALA A 132 27.80 7.40 56.11
CA ALA A 132 28.92 7.35 55.19
C ALA A 132 29.00 6.04 54.38
N SER A 133 28.69 4.89 54.99
CA SER A 133 28.64 3.61 54.26
C SER A 133 27.53 3.55 53.21
N LEU A 134 26.35 4.11 53.52
CA LEU A 134 25.24 4.26 52.57
C LEU A 134 25.55 5.32 51.51
N ARG A 135 26.14 6.46 51.87
CA ARG A 135 26.58 7.50 50.93
C ARG A 135 27.64 6.97 49.96
N GLN A 136 28.58 6.16 50.44
CA GLN A 136 29.60 5.52 49.62
C GLN A 136 28.98 4.49 48.67
N GLY A 137 27.98 3.72 49.13
CA GLY A 137 27.20 2.83 48.27
C GLY A 137 26.43 3.58 47.19
N LEU A 138 25.71 4.66 47.54
CA LEU A 138 24.97 5.49 46.59
C LEU A 138 25.86 6.23 45.58
N ALA A 139 27.12 6.50 45.93
CA ALA A 139 28.10 7.16 45.05
C ALA A 139 28.90 6.18 44.16
N SER A 140 28.72 4.87 44.34
CA SER A 140 29.36 3.84 43.50
C SER A 140 28.69 3.69 42.13
N GLU A 141 29.33 2.98 41.20
CA GLU A 141 28.76 2.68 39.87
C GLU A 141 27.42 1.95 39.97
N ASP A 142 27.27 1.06 40.98
CA ASP A 142 26.04 0.29 41.23
C ASP A 142 25.08 1.01 42.21
N GLY A 143 25.31 2.30 42.49
CA GLY A 143 24.54 3.05 43.49
C GLY A 143 23.04 3.13 43.20
N THR A 144 22.64 3.02 41.92
CA THR A 144 21.23 2.98 41.51
C THR A 144 20.53 1.65 41.87
N ASP A 145 21.27 0.56 42.09
CA ASP A 145 20.71 -0.73 42.51
C ASP A 145 20.29 -0.72 43.99
N LEU A 146 20.82 0.22 44.77
CA LEU A 146 20.49 0.40 46.19
C LEU A 146 19.19 1.19 46.40
N ILE A 147 18.58 1.73 45.34
CA ILE A 147 17.33 2.50 45.38
C ILE A 147 16.23 1.70 44.68
N SER A 148 15.23 1.25 45.44
CA SER A 148 14.13 0.42 44.90
C SER A 148 12.75 1.04 45.10
N LYS A 149 11.85 0.77 44.15
CA LYS A 149 10.41 1.08 44.25
C LYS A 149 9.61 -0.20 44.01
N GLY A 150 9.18 -0.86 45.10
CA GLY A 150 8.56 -2.18 45.00
C GLY A 150 9.59 -3.25 44.68
N ASN A 151 9.33 -4.06 43.65
CA ASN A 151 10.20 -5.19 43.25
C ASN A 151 11.25 -4.81 42.17
N GLN A 152 11.44 -3.53 41.87
CA GLN A 152 12.35 -3.05 40.83
C GLN A 152 13.34 -2.03 41.40
N THR A 153 14.58 -2.06 40.91
CA THR A 153 15.60 -1.05 41.24
C THR A 153 15.43 0.19 40.36
N LEU A 154 16.11 1.29 40.70
CA LEU A 154 16.18 2.49 39.85
C LEU A 154 16.86 2.17 38.51
N THR A 155 17.84 1.27 38.49
CA THR A 155 18.49 0.77 37.27
C THR A 155 17.49 0.11 36.32
N ASP A 156 16.61 -0.77 36.84
CA ASP A 156 15.56 -1.40 36.03
C ASP A 156 14.64 -0.37 35.37
N TYR A 157 14.24 0.66 36.13
CA TYR A 157 13.40 1.76 35.63
C TYR A 157 14.11 2.60 34.56
N LEU A 158 15.40 2.89 34.74
CA LEU A 158 16.19 3.66 33.78
C LEU A 158 16.39 2.90 32.47
N ASN A 159 16.64 1.59 32.55
CA ASN A 159 16.76 0.72 31.37
C ASN A 159 15.43 0.64 30.61
N ASP A 160 14.29 0.43 31.29
CA ASP A 160 12.96 0.47 30.64
C ASP A 160 12.71 1.81 29.94
N LEU A 161 13.06 2.92 30.60
CA LEU A 161 12.86 4.25 30.04
C LEU A 161 13.76 4.50 28.82
N PHE A 162 15.00 4.01 28.84
CA PHE A 162 15.94 4.08 27.73
C PHE A 162 15.46 3.23 26.52
N ASP A 163 14.97 2.02 26.77
CA ASP A 163 14.40 1.15 25.74
C ASP A 163 13.14 1.76 25.10
N ARG A 164 12.28 2.37 25.93
CA ARG A 164 11.08 3.07 25.45
C ARG A 164 11.42 4.31 24.64
N LEU A 165 12.43 5.07 25.05
CA LEU A 165 12.92 6.24 24.31
C LEU A 165 13.50 5.81 22.96
N THR A 166 14.36 4.81 22.94
CA THR A 166 14.96 4.24 21.72
C THR A 166 13.87 3.74 20.76
N THR A 167 12.85 3.04 21.27
CA THR A 167 11.71 2.57 20.48
C THR A 167 10.87 3.73 19.93
N ALA A 168 10.65 4.79 20.72
CA ALA A 168 9.92 5.98 20.29
C ALA A 168 10.69 6.75 19.20
N GLU A 169 12.00 6.93 19.34
CA GLU A 169 12.88 7.54 18.34
C GLU A 169 12.85 6.77 17.02
N ASN A 170 12.91 5.44 17.08
CA ASN A 170 12.83 4.58 15.90
C ASN A 170 11.48 4.72 15.16
N ARG A 171 10.35 4.75 15.90
CA ARG A 171 8.99 4.94 15.33
C ARG A 171 8.74 6.35 14.81
N LEU A 172 9.28 7.36 15.49
CA LEU A 172 9.28 8.75 15.00
C LEU A 172 10.10 8.86 13.73
N SER A 173 11.23 8.13 13.62
CA SER A 173 12.07 8.16 12.43
C SER A 173 11.33 7.64 11.18
N SER A 174 10.64 6.49 11.24
CA SER A 174 9.96 5.93 10.06
C SER A 174 8.77 6.77 9.61
N ASN A 175 7.96 7.28 10.54
CA ASN A 175 6.88 8.22 10.21
C ASN A 175 7.42 9.54 9.63
N TYR A 176 8.52 10.05 10.19
CA TYR A 176 9.20 11.24 9.65
C TYR A 176 9.66 11.03 8.20
N TYR A 177 10.29 9.89 7.90
CA TYR A 177 10.67 9.55 6.52
C TYR A 177 9.46 9.32 5.63
N LYS A 178 8.40 8.69 6.13
CA LYS A 178 7.15 8.46 5.40
C LYS A 178 6.49 9.74 4.94
N GLU A 179 6.33 10.72 5.84
CA GLU A 179 5.74 12.03 5.49
C GLU A 179 6.57 12.76 4.43
N ARG A 180 7.90 12.77 4.58
CA ARG A 180 8.82 13.36 3.59
C ARG A 180 8.74 12.66 2.25
N ASN A 181 8.69 11.33 2.25
CA ASN A 181 8.60 10.54 1.03
C ASN A 181 7.32 10.85 0.25
N VAL A 182 6.17 10.80 0.93
CA VAL A 182 4.87 11.13 0.32
C VAL A 182 4.88 12.56 -0.23
N LYS A 183 5.46 13.52 0.51
CA LYS A 183 5.61 14.90 0.02
C LYS A 183 6.47 14.99 -1.23
N ASN A 184 7.62 14.35 -1.25
CA ASN A 184 8.54 14.38 -2.40
C ASN A 184 7.90 13.74 -3.64
N LEU A 185 7.20 12.61 -3.48
CA LEU A 185 6.44 11.96 -4.57
C LEU A 185 5.28 12.83 -5.07
N GLY A 186 4.55 13.49 -4.17
CA GLY A 186 3.50 14.44 -4.53
C GLY A 186 4.02 15.62 -5.34
N VAL A 187 5.19 16.17 -4.96
CA VAL A 187 5.87 17.24 -5.71
C VAL A 187 6.31 16.74 -7.09
N ALA A 188 6.92 15.55 -7.19
CA ALA A 188 7.32 14.98 -8.48
C ALA A 188 6.12 14.72 -9.41
N ASN A 189 5.01 14.20 -8.87
CA ASN A 189 3.78 13.99 -9.65
C ASN A 189 3.19 15.32 -10.13
N LYS A 190 3.19 16.37 -9.29
CA LYS A 190 2.79 17.72 -9.70
C LYS A 190 3.64 18.22 -10.86
N LYS A 191 4.98 18.06 -10.78
CA LYS A 191 5.90 18.46 -11.86
C LYS A 191 5.57 17.77 -13.17
N LEU A 192 5.40 16.44 -13.14
CA LEU A 192 5.03 15.65 -14.31
C LEU A 192 3.72 16.15 -14.93
N LYS A 193 2.68 16.38 -14.12
CA LYS A 193 1.37 16.87 -14.59
C LYS A 193 1.40 18.31 -15.07
N SER A 194 2.34 19.13 -14.58
CA SER A 194 2.51 20.53 -14.96
C SER A 194 3.52 20.72 -16.10
N LEU A 195 4.02 19.62 -16.68
CA LEU A 195 5.04 19.61 -17.74
C LEU A 195 6.36 20.29 -17.33
N GLU A 196 6.66 20.32 -16.02
CA GLU A 196 7.92 20.83 -15.50
C GLU A 196 9.04 19.80 -15.66
N SER A 197 10.29 20.27 -15.73
CA SER A 197 11.44 19.38 -15.78
C SER A 197 11.56 18.51 -14.52
N LEU A 198 11.82 17.23 -14.74
CA LEU A 198 11.83 16.19 -13.72
C LEU A 198 13.01 15.23 -13.98
N THR A 199 13.76 14.94 -12.92
CA THR A 199 14.82 13.93 -12.94
C THR A 199 14.41 12.70 -12.13
N ILE A 200 14.53 11.51 -12.71
CA ILE A 200 14.34 10.22 -12.05
C ILE A 200 15.70 9.54 -11.97
N VAL A 201 16.00 8.82 -10.89
CA VAL A 201 17.14 7.93 -10.80
C VAL A 201 16.66 6.49 -10.61
N CYS A 202 17.12 5.59 -11.46
CA CYS A 202 16.87 4.17 -11.37
C CYS A 202 18.09 3.51 -10.72
N VAL A 203 17.92 2.87 -9.57
CA VAL A 203 18.99 2.29 -8.77
C VAL A 203 18.78 0.79 -8.69
N GLY A 204 19.80 -0.01 -8.99
CA GLY A 204 19.66 -1.46 -8.88
C GLY A 204 20.88 -2.23 -9.32
N ASP A 205 20.64 -3.50 -9.65
CA ASP A 205 21.64 -4.48 -10.05
C ASP A 205 21.79 -4.57 -11.59
N SER A 206 22.14 -5.77 -12.10
CA SER A 206 22.30 -6.08 -13.51
C SER A 206 21.03 -5.85 -14.35
N ILE A 207 19.84 -6.00 -13.77
CA ILE A 207 18.60 -5.68 -14.50
C ILE A 207 18.49 -4.18 -14.72
N THR A 208 18.91 -3.37 -13.74
CA THR A 208 18.90 -1.90 -13.90
C THR A 208 20.01 -1.42 -14.81
N ALA A 209 21.18 -2.04 -14.75
CA ALA A 209 22.29 -1.75 -15.66
C ALA A 209 21.89 -2.03 -17.11
N GLY A 210 21.05 -3.06 -17.34
CA GLY A 210 20.67 -3.51 -18.66
C GLY A 210 21.56 -4.63 -19.19
N TYR A 211 22.10 -5.47 -18.30
CA TYR A 211 23.01 -6.58 -18.61
C TYR A 211 22.52 -7.41 -19.81
N ASP A 212 23.39 -7.56 -20.81
CA ASP A 212 23.20 -8.49 -21.93
C ASP A 212 24.55 -8.86 -22.52
N GLN A 213 24.91 -10.15 -22.46
CA GLN A 213 26.15 -10.68 -23.05
C GLN A 213 25.89 -11.59 -24.26
N THR A 214 24.65 -12.01 -24.48
CA THR A 214 24.33 -13.09 -25.44
C THR A 214 23.74 -12.54 -26.73
N SER A 215 22.97 -11.45 -26.68
CA SER A 215 22.32 -10.90 -27.87
C SER A 215 23.36 -10.38 -28.88
N SER A 216 22.98 -10.40 -30.16
CA SER A 216 23.82 -9.95 -31.27
C SER A 216 23.93 -8.42 -31.36
N ASP A 217 22.96 -7.70 -30.82
CA ASP A 217 22.83 -6.24 -30.82
C ASP A 217 23.32 -5.59 -29.51
N LYS A 218 23.99 -6.35 -28.64
CA LYS A 218 24.56 -5.82 -27.39
C LYS A 218 25.52 -4.67 -27.65
N ILE A 219 25.56 -3.74 -26.71
CA ILE A 219 26.41 -2.55 -26.73
C ILE A 219 27.46 -2.59 -25.60
N PRO A 220 28.54 -1.81 -25.70
CA PRO A 220 29.51 -1.68 -24.61
C PRO A 220 28.84 -1.21 -23.31
N ALA A 221 29.44 -1.58 -22.18
CA ALA A 221 29.01 -1.13 -20.87
C ALA A 221 29.03 0.40 -20.75
N ASP A 222 28.08 0.97 -20.01
CA ASP A 222 28.08 2.38 -19.61
C ASP A 222 28.09 2.54 -18.07
N ASN A 223 28.05 3.79 -17.59
CA ASN A 223 27.94 4.15 -16.17
C ASN A 223 28.96 3.49 -15.21
N GLY A 224 30.11 3.06 -15.75
CA GLY A 224 31.18 2.40 -15.02
C GLY A 224 30.95 0.91 -14.75
N ASP A 225 29.89 0.31 -15.29
CA ASP A 225 29.66 -1.12 -15.22
C ASP A 225 30.69 -1.90 -16.05
N TRP A 226 30.89 -3.18 -15.73
CA TRP A 226 31.89 -4.03 -16.38
C TRP A 226 31.31 -4.93 -17.48
N ALA A 227 30.01 -5.20 -17.44
CA ALA A 227 29.33 -6.10 -18.36
C ALA A 227 28.69 -5.32 -19.52
N THR A 228 28.64 -5.95 -20.71
CA THR A 228 27.91 -5.39 -21.86
C THR A 228 26.42 -5.28 -21.59
N HIS A 229 25.75 -4.37 -22.29
CA HIS A 229 24.34 -4.05 -22.08
C HIS A 229 23.48 -4.30 -23.32
N ALA A 230 22.18 -4.46 -23.13
CA ALA A 230 21.20 -4.42 -24.20
C ALA A 230 21.16 -3.00 -24.81
N PRO A 231 20.87 -2.86 -26.12
CA PRO A 231 20.79 -1.55 -26.77
C PRO A 231 19.63 -0.68 -26.25
N ILE A 232 18.65 -1.30 -25.58
CA ILE A 232 17.59 -0.62 -24.84
C ILE A 232 17.62 -1.15 -23.41
N GLN A 233 17.80 -0.26 -22.45
CA GLN A 233 17.67 -0.55 -21.02
C GLN A 233 16.35 0.02 -20.51
N TYR A 234 15.81 -0.53 -19.41
CA TYR A 234 14.54 -0.03 -18.89
C TYR A 234 14.58 1.46 -18.47
N PRO A 235 15.69 2.01 -17.91
CA PRO A 235 15.75 3.43 -17.56
C PRO A 235 15.73 4.36 -18.79
N SER A 236 16.42 3.98 -19.88
CA SER A 236 16.42 4.76 -21.12
C SER A 236 15.08 4.68 -21.84
N GLN A 237 14.42 3.51 -21.82
CA GLN A 237 13.06 3.37 -22.33
C GLN A 237 12.06 4.17 -21.49
N LEU A 238 12.16 4.14 -20.15
CA LEU A 238 11.33 4.94 -19.25
C LEU A 238 11.39 6.43 -19.60
N GLN A 239 12.60 6.96 -19.86
CA GLN A 239 12.78 8.35 -20.29
C GLN A 239 12.06 8.63 -21.61
N SER A 240 12.26 7.75 -22.60
CA SER A 240 11.67 7.87 -23.93
C SER A 240 10.14 7.93 -23.88
N VAL A 241 9.52 7.00 -23.16
CA VAL A 241 8.06 6.88 -23.06
C VAL A 241 7.47 8.06 -22.29
N LEU A 242 8.03 8.41 -21.13
CA LEU A 242 7.51 9.55 -20.36
C LEU A 242 7.63 10.85 -21.15
N SER A 243 8.78 11.11 -21.77
CA SER A 243 8.96 12.34 -22.57
C SER A 243 8.01 12.37 -23.77
N GLY A 244 7.88 11.25 -24.49
CA GLY A 244 7.05 11.17 -25.69
C GLY A 244 5.54 11.21 -25.43
N LEU A 245 5.06 10.54 -24.38
CA LEU A 245 3.61 10.42 -24.12
C LEU A 245 3.06 11.49 -23.18
N THR A 246 3.91 12.15 -22.39
CA THR A 246 3.48 13.24 -21.50
C THR A 246 3.84 14.62 -22.02
N GLY A 247 4.88 14.74 -22.86
CA GLY A 247 5.43 16.02 -23.29
C GLY A 247 6.29 16.72 -22.22
N ALA A 248 6.46 16.12 -21.03
CA ALA A 248 7.30 16.67 -19.98
C ALA A 248 8.79 16.44 -20.29
N ALA A 249 9.63 17.38 -19.88
CA ALA A 249 11.09 17.24 -19.98
C ALA A 249 11.61 16.32 -18.87
N VAL A 250 11.74 15.02 -19.18
CA VAL A 250 12.16 13.99 -18.22
C VAL A 250 13.61 13.56 -18.48
N THR A 251 14.41 13.50 -17.42
CA THR A 251 15.75 12.90 -17.44
C THR A 251 15.78 11.69 -16.52
N VAL A 252 16.29 10.56 -16.99
CA VAL A 252 16.44 9.33 -16.19
C VAL A 252 17.91 8.97 -16.06
N ILE A 253 18.39 8.90 -14.83
CA ILE A 253 19.75 8.50 -14.48
C ILE A 253 19.76 7.00 -14.21
N ASN A 254 20.62 6.26 -14.90
CA ASN A 254 20.85 4.84 -14.63
C ASN A 254 21.97 4.66 -13.59
N ARG A 255 21.62 4.12 -12.41
CA ARG A 255 22.52 3.68 -11.33
C ARG A 255 22.39 2.17 -11.12
N GLY A 256 22.30 1.42 -12.21
CA GLY A 256 22.47 -0.02 -12.24
C GLY A 256 23.95 -0.41 -12.28
N TYR A 257 24.30 -1.50 -11.61
CA TYR A 257 25.63 -2.09 -11.72
C TYR A 257 25.55 -3.60 -11.61
N SER A 258 26.20 -4.32 -12.53
CA SER A 258 26.08 -5.77 -12.63
C SER A 258 26.77 -6.47 -11.47
N GLY A 259 26.00 -7.26 -10.71
CA GLY A 259 26.46 -8.00 -9.53
C GLY A 259 26.23 -7.28 -8.19
N ASP A 260 25.67 -6.06 -8.19
CA ASP A 260 25.39 -5.34 -6.94
C ASP A 260 24.29 -6.05 -6.13
N THR A 261 24.55 -6.21 -4.83
CA THR A 261 23.57 -6.48 -3.78
C THR A 261 23.10 -5.16 -3.16
N ALA A 262 22.12 -5.15 -2.26
CA ALA A 262 21.71 -3.93 -1.56
C ALA A 262 22.89 -3.23 -0.87
N LYS A 263 23.77 -4.00 -0.23
CA LYS A 263 25.00 -3.51 0.42
C LYS A 263 25.99 -2.91 -0.57
N LEU A 264 26.26 -3.61 -1.68
CA LEU A 264 27.22 -3.14 -2.70
C LEU A 264 26.69 -1.87 -3.38
N SER A 265 25.41 -1.84 -3.73
CA SER A 265 24.75 -0.68 -4.34
C SER A 265 24.79 0.54 -3.42
N TYR A 266 24.49 0.35 -2.13
CA TYR A 266 24.60 1.41 -1.12
C TYR A 266 26.03 1.96 -0.99
N ASN A 267 27.04 1.09 -0.99
CA ASN A 267 28.44 1.53 -0.86
C ASN A 267 28.99 2.16 -2.13
N ARG A 268 28.46 1.80 -3.31
CA ARG A 268 28.86 2.36 -4.60
C ARG A 268 28.31 3.77 -4.81
N TRP A 269 27.01 3.94 -4.61
CA TRP A 269 26.32 5.19 -4.95
C TRP A 269 26.24 6.11 -3.73
N THR A 270 27.34 6.80 -3.44
CA THR A 270 27.50 7.68 -2.25
C THR A 270 27.22 9.16 -2.51
N THR A 271 27.02 9.57 -3.77
CA THR A 271 26.77 10.96 -4.16
C THR A 271 25.29 11.21 -4.44
N ASN A 272 24.79 12.39 -4.07
CA ASN A 272 23.42 12.79 -4.39
C ASN A 272 23.26 12.98 -5.91
N PRO A 273 22.34 12.26 -6.59
CA PRO A 273 22.12 12.42 -8.03
C PRO A 273 21.33 13.68 -8.39
N ASN A 274 20.88 14.46 -7.41
CA ASN A 274 19.97 15.60 -7.60
C ASN A 274 18.68 15.23 -8.35
N ALA A 275 18.17 14.02 -8.10
CA ALA A 275 16.93 13.51 -8.69
C ALA A 275 15.70 13.92 -7.86
N ASN A 276 14.53 13.96 -8.49
CA ASN A 276 13.26 14.16 -7.80
C ASN A 276 12.65 12.85 -7.30
N VAL A 277 12.89 11.73 -8.01
CA VAL A 277 12.39 10.41 -7.61
C VAL A 277 13.47 9.34 -7.80
N ALA A 278 13.61 8.44 -6.85
CA ALA A 278 14.43 7.25 -6.92
C ALA A 278 13.55 6.01 -7.06
N HIS A 279 13.71 5.28 -8.16
CA HIS A 279 13.15 3.95 -8.38
C HIS A 279 14.21 2.91 -8.02
N ILE A 280 14.03 2.18 -6.91
CA ILE A 280 15.01 1.23 -6.39
C ILE A 280 14.53 -0.20 -6.68
N MET A 281 15.31 -0.94 -7.48
CA MET A 281 15.07 -2.34 -7.84
C MET A 281 16.30 -3.18 -7.49
N ILE A 282 16.28 -3.84 -6.34
CA ILE A 282 17.41 -4.61 -5.84
C ILE A 282 16.91 -5.84 -5.07
N GLY A 283 17.70 -6.91 -5.08
CA GLY A 283 17.43 -8.13 -4.30
C GLY A 283 17.63 -9.44 -5.04
N LEU A 284 17.89 -9.43 -6.36
CA LEU A 284 18.18 -10.67 -7.09
C LEU A 284 19.49 -11.28 -6.61
N ASN A 285 20.57 -10.49 -6.60
CA ASN A 285 21.89 -10.94 -6.15
C ASN A 285 21.90 -11.26 -4.65
N ASP A 286 21.18 -10.48 -3.84
CA ASP A 286 21.02 -10.75 -2.39
C ASP A 286 20.35 -12.11 -2.16
N SER A 287 19.31 -12.43 -2.94
CA SER A 287 18.61 -13.71 -2.83
C SER A 287 19.43 -14.92 -3.30
N ASP A 288 20.47 -14.68 -4.10
CA ASP A 288 21.44 -15.70 -4.53
C ASP A 288 22.64 -15.82 -3.59
N GLY A 289 22.73 -14.99 -2.55
CA GLY A 289 23.89 -14.96 -1.64
C GLY A 289 25.16 -14.43 -2.30
N VAL A 290 25.06 -13.63 -3.37
CA VAL A 290 26.21 -13.02 -4.04
C VAL A 290 27.01 -12.20 -3.02
N ALA A 291 28.34 -12.33 -3.07
CA ALA A 291 29.27 -11.71 -2.12
C ALA A 291 28.98 -12.03 -0.63
N GLY A 292 28.33 -13.18 -0.36
CA GLY A 292 27.96 -13.60 0.99
C GLY A 292 26.75 -12.86 1.57
N ALA A 293 25.97 -12.18 0.74
CA ALA A 293 24.80 -11.42 1.18
C ALA A 293 23.80 -12.29 1.94
N THR A 294 23.32 -11.75 3.05
CA THR A 294 22.30 -12.37 3.90
C THR A 294 20.97 -11.61 3.81
N PHE A 295 19.88 -12.24 4.26
CA PHE A 295 18.59 -11.58 4.36
C PHE A 295 18.62 -10.38 5.33
N ASP A 296 19.37 -10.49 6.43
CA ASP A 296 19.53 -9.40 7.40
C ASP A 296 20.31 -8.22 6.80
N GLU A 297 21.37 -8.50 6.03
CA GLU A 297 22.08 -7.45 5.30
C GLU A 297 21.20 -6.79 4.25
N TYR A 298 20.46 -7.56 3.46
CA TYR A 298 19.49 -6.99 2.51
C TYR A 298 18.50 -6.06 3.20
N SER A 299 17.92 -6.54 4.30
CA SER A 299 16.92 -5.80 5.09
C SER A 299 17.47 -4.47 5.58
N ASN A 300 18.65 -4.49 6.21
CA ASN A 300 19.30 -3.30 6.74
C ASN A 300 19.70 -2.31 5.62
N TYR A 301 20.37 -2.79 4.57
CA TYR A 301 20.86 -1.90 3.52
C TYR A 301 19.75 -1.35 2.63
N LEU A 302 18.67 -2.09 2.38
CA LEU A 302 17.51 -1.56 1.67
C LEU A 302 16.86 -0.41 2.45
N GLU A 303 16.72 -0.55 3.78
CA GLU A 303 16.23 0.52 4.64
C GLU A 303 17.16 1.75 4.62
N MET A 304 18.47 1.54 4.71
CA MET A 304 19.46 2.62 4.62
C MET A 304 19.42 3.33 3.25
N MET A 305 19.20 2.59 2.15
CA MET A 305 19.01 3.17 0.81
C MET A 305 17.76 4.06 0.76
N ILE A 306 16.61 3.58 1.26
CA ILE A 306 15.36 4.37 1.30
C ILE A 306 15.57 5.69 2.04
N ARG A 307 16.12 5.62 3.27
CA ARG A 307 16.38 6.81 4.11
C ARG A 307 17.31 7.80 3.40
N ARG A 308 18.42 7.32 2.82
CA ARG A 308 19.39 8.15 2.10
C ARG A 308 18.77 8.91 0.93
N TYR A 309 17.98 8.24 0.09
CA TYR A 309 17.36 8.91 -1.05
C TYR A 309 16.30 9.94 -0.61
N ILE A 310 15.55 9.67 0.46
CA ILE A 310 14.63 10.67 1.05
C ILE A 310 15.41 11.86 1.62
N ASP A 311 16.55 11.62 2.27
CA ASP A 311 17.44 12.68 2.78
C ASP A 311 18.02 13.55 1.67
N TRP A 312 18.33 12.94 0.53
CA TRP A 312 18.74 13.63 -0.69
C TRP A 312 17.60 14.37 -1.40
N GLY A 313 16.36 14.29 -0.90
CA GLY A 313 15.20 15.00 -1.42
C GLY A 313 14.43 14.24 -2.50
N CYS A 314 14.71 12.95 -2.70
CA CYS A 314 13.96 12.11 -3.64
C CYS A 314 12.65 11.61 -3.00
N GLY A 315 11.60 11.48 -3.81
CA GLY A 315 10.55 10.50 -3.55
C GLY A 315 11.07 9.10 -3.87
N VAL A 316 10.76 8.09 -3.09
CA VAL A 316 11.27 6.73 -3.24
C VAL A 316 10.14 5.78 -3.61
N VAL A 317 10.37 5.05 -4.70
CA VAL A 317 9.53 3.95 -5.19
C VAL A 317 10.36 2.68 -5.13
N LEU A 318 9.81 1.62 -4.56
CA LEU A 318 10.45 0.30 -4.56
C LEU A 318 9.91 -0.55 -5.69
N HIS A 319 10.78 -1.36 -6.27
CA HIS A 319 10.42 -2.37 -7.24
C HIS A 319 10.70 -3.73 -6.62
N THR A 320 9.80 -4.69 -6.85
CA THR A 320 10.15 -6.08 -6.55
C THR A 320 11.30 -6.53 -7.46
N PRO A 321 12.07 -7.55 -7.08
CA PRO A 321 12.92 -8.26 -8.04
C PRO A 321 12.11 -8.72 -9.25
N THR A 322 12.70 -8.69 -10.44
CA THR A 322 12.09 -9.28 -11.63
C THR A 322 12.04 -10.80 -11.51
N ALA A 323 11.19 -11.44 -12.30
CA ALA A 323 11.28 -12.88 -12.46
C ALA A 323 12.58 -13.24 -13.21
N LYS A 324 13.23 -14.32 -12.80
CA LYS A 324 14.37 -14.87 -13.55
C LYS A 324 13.91 -15.77 -14.69
N GLN A 325 12.82 -16.48 -14.46
CA GLN A 325 12.19 -17.39 -15.42
C GLN A 325 10.67 -17.24 -15.39
N PHE A 326 10.00 -17.73 -16.42
CA PHE A 326 8.54 -17.85 -16.41
C PHE A 326 8.11 -18.96 -15.47
N ASP A 327 7.01 -18.73 -14.76
CA ASP A 327 6.47 -19.60 -13.72
C ASP A 327 7.46 -19.88 -12.58
N ASN A 328 7.05 -19.47 -11.39
CA ASN A 328 7.94 -19.29 -10.26
C ASN A 328 8.15 -20.59 -9.48
N VAL A 329 9.05 -21.45 -9.97
CA VAL A 329 9.43 -22.67 -9.24
C VAL A 329 10.47 -22.30 -8.17
N ASN A 330 9.99 -22.04 -6.95
CA ASN A 330 10.81 -21.91 -5.73
C ASN A 330 11.95 -20.87 -5.81
N GLN A 331 11.65 -19.65 -6.29
CA GLN A 331 12.66 -18.60 -6.43
C GLN A 331 12.86 -17.79 -5.13
N PRO A 332 14.06 -17.77 -4.52
CA PRO A 332 14.29 -17.06 -3.24
C PRO A 332 14.01 -15.56 -3.28
N SER A 333 14.20 -14.91 -4.43
CA SER A 333 13.94 -13.47 -4.61
C SER A 333 12.49 -13.05 -4.31
N ASN A 334 11.54 -13.99 -4.28
CA ASN A 334 10.15 -13.68 -3.96
C ASN A 334 9.95 -13.18 -2.54
N PHE A 335 10.54 -13.87 -1.55
CA PHE A 335 10.36 -13.48 -0.15
C PHE A 335 11.19 -12.25 0.20
N PHE A 336 12.30 -12.00 -0.51
CA PHE A 336 13.00 -10.71 -0.49
C PHE A 336 12.10 -9.59 -1.04
N GLY A 337 11.41 -9.82 -2.16
CA GLY A 337 10.43 -8.89 -2.71
C GLY A 337 9.24 -8.63 -1.78
N GLN A 338 8.72 -9.66 -1.10
CA GLN A 338 7.65 -9.53 -0.10
C GLN A 338 8.10 -8.71 1.12
N TYR A 339 9.35 -8.87 1.55
CA TYR A 339 9.94 -8.02 2.58
C TYR A 339 10.06 -6.57 2.10
N ALA A 340 10.56 -6.33 0.88
CA ALA A 340 10.62 -4.99 0.30
C ALA A 340 9.25 -4.32 0.26
N MET A 341 8.17 -5.05 -0.05
CA MET A 341 6.79 -4.54 0.03
C MET A 341 6.39 -4.11 1.45
N SER A 342 6.75 -4.92 2.44
CA SER A 342 6.46 -4.64 3.85
C SER A 342 7.21 -3.40 4.35
N LEU A 343 8.48 -3.28 3.97
CA LEU A 343 9.32 -2.13 4.28
C LEU A 343 8.83 -0.86 3.55
N ALA A 344 8.44 -0.97 2.29
CA ALA A 344 7.83 0.13 1.53
C ALA A 344 6.64 0.74 2.25
N ASN A 345 5.74 -0.08 2.82
CA ASN A 345 4.58 0.41 3.56
C ASN A 345 4.96 1.24 4.80
N LEU A 346 6.05 0.87 5.50
CA LEU A 346 6.57 1.58 6.66
C LEU A 346 7.08 2.99 6.27
N TYR A 347 7.68 3.13 5.10
CA TYR A 347 8.25 4.38 4.58
C TYR A 347 7.34 5.12 3.58
N GLY A 348 6.12 4.65 3.36
CA GLY A 348 5.19 5.24 2.38
C GLY A 348 5.70 5.18 0.94
N CYS A 349 6.58 4.25 0.62
CA CYS A 349 7.07 4.03 -0.74
C CYS A 349 6.02 3.25 -1.55
N PRO A 350 5.55 3.76 -2.69
CA PRO A 350 4.80 2.95 -3.64
C PRO A 350 5.65 1.78 -4.14
N VAL A 351 4.98 0.66 -4.46
CA VAL A 351 5.64 -0.52 -5.00
C VAL A 351 5.23 -0.75 -6.44
N PHE A 352 6.21 -0.92 -7.32
CA PHE A 352 6.04 -1.46 -8.66
C PHE A 352 6.38 -2.96 -8.66
N ASN A 353 5.43 -3.80 -9.07
CA ASN A 353 5.67 -5.23 -9.19
C ASN A 353 6.39 -5.54 -10.51
N ALA A 354 7.72 -5.64 -10.48
CA ALA A 354 8.51 -5.95 -11.67
C ALA A 354 8.46 -7.44 -12.06
N HIS A 355 7.99 -8.31 -11.14
CA HIS A 355 7.97 -9.77 -11.35
C HIS A 355 7.00 -10.21 -12.44
N GLU A 356 5.90 -9.48 -12.64
CA GLU A 356 4.79 -9.85 -13.53
C GLU A 356 4.99 -9.42 -15.00
N VAL A 357 5.83 -8.42 -15.26
CA VAL A 357 5.82 -7.65 -16.52
C VAL A 357 6.00 -8.52 -17.77
N ASN A 358 6.92 -9.48 -17.72
CA ASN A 358 7.31 -10.29 -18.87
C ASN A 358 6.62 -11.66 -18.93
N GLN A 359 5.83 -12.03 -17.92
CA GLN A 359 5.29 -13.40 -17.73
C GLN A 359 4.39 -13.90 -18.87
N HIS A 360 3.77 -12.98 -19.61
CA HIS A 360 2.82 -13.33 -20.67
C HIS A 360 3.45 -13.34 -22.08
N SER A 361 4.75 -13.10 -22.22
CA SER A 361 5.46 -13.16 -23.53
C SER A 361 5.96 -14.59 -23.83
N LEU A 362 6.69 -14.82 -24.93
CA LEU A 362 7.55 -16.02 -25.01
C LEU A 362 8.89 -15.74 -24.38
N TYR A 363 9.44 -16.75 -23.70
CA TYR A 363 10.69 -16.61 -22.94
C TYR A 363 11.84 -16.17 -23.84
N ALA A 364 12.05 -16.89 -24.94
CA ALA A 364 13.07 -16.58 -25.95
C ALA A 364 12.83 -15.23 -26.67
N GLY A 365 11.64 -14.65 -26.56
CA GLY A 365 11.35 -13.33 -27.10
C GLY A 365 11.91 -12.21 -26.24
N VAL A 366 11.93 -12.36 -24.91
CA VAL A 366 12.21 -11.26 -23.96
C VAL A 366 13.44 -11.48 -23.07
N TYR A 367 13.94 -12.72 -22.95
CA TYR A 367 15.17 -13.03 -22.22
C TYR A 367 16.36 -13.20 -23.16
N SER A 368 17.54 -12.76 -22.69
CA SER A 368 18.83 -12.99 -23.33
C SER A 368 19.55 -14.20 -22.71
N ASP A 369 19.35 -14.45 -21.41
CA ASP A 369 19.86 -15.61 -20.69
C ASP A 369 18.83 -16.17 -19.67
N ALA A 370 19.28 -16.88 -18.63
CA ALA A 370 18.43 -17.47 -17.59
C ALA A 370 17.90 -16.46 -16.53
N THR A 371 18.23 -15.18 -16.63
CA THR A 371 17.93 -14.14 -15.63
C THR A 371 17.68 -12.77 -16.25
N HIS A 372 18.45 -12.40 -17.26
CA HIS A 372 18.47 -11.07 -17.85
C HIS A 372 17.66 -10.99 -19.13
N PHE A 373 17.21 -9.78 -19.41
CA PHE A 373 16.39 -9.49 -20.57
C PHE A 373 17.25 -9.18 -21.81
N ASN A 374 16.65 -9.36 -22.98
CA ASN A 374 17.16 -8.73 -24.19
C ASN A 374 16.54 -7.32 -24.31
N ALA A 375 16.90 -6.60 -25.39
CA ALA A 375 16.39 -5.24 -25.66
C ALA A 375 14.86 -5.11 -25.53
N ALA A 376 14.09 -6.09 -26.01
CA ALA A 376 12.63 -6.02 -25.94
C ALA A 376 12.09 -6.28 -24.53
N GLY A 377 12.68 -7.21 -23.77
CA GLY A 377 12.29 -7.43 -22.38
C GLY A 377 12.56 -6.23 -21.47
N TYR A 378 13.69 -5.54 -21.69
CA TYR A 378 13.99 -4.27 -21.01
C TYR A 378 13.06 -3.14 -21.44
N ALA A 379 12.73 -3.05 -22.73
CA ALA A 379 11.80 -2.04 -23.22
C ALA A 379 10.41 -2.21 -22.60
N ARG A 380 9.89 -3.44 -22.53
CA ARG A 380 8.62 -3.75 -21.86
C ARG A 380 8.61 -3.38 -20.38
N LEU A 381 9.72 -3.59 -19.68
CA LEU A 381 9.87 -3.13 -18.29
C LEU A 381 9.80 -1.60 -18.20
N GLY A 382 10.49 -0.88 -19.08
CA GLY A 382 10.42 0.59 -19.14
C GLY A 382 9.00 1.11 -19.42
N ASP A 383 8.28 0.49 -20.36
CA ASP A 383 6.90 0.84 -20.71
C ASP A 383 5.95 0.63 -19.51
N ALA A 384 6.09 -0.48 -18.80
CA ALA A 384 5.28 -0.79 -17.63
C ALA A 384 5.56 0.17 -16.47
N VAL A 385 6.83 0.54 -16.24
CA VAL A 385 7.18 1.56 -15.23
C VAL A 385 6.64 2.93 -15.62
N ALA A 386 6.67 3.30 -16.90
CA ALA A 386 6.07 4.55 -17.37
C ALA A 386 4.54 4.54 -17.15
N ALA A 387 3.87 3.44 -17.50
CA ALA A 387 2.44 3.26 -17.26
C ALA A 387 2.09 3.36 -15.76
N PHE A 388 2.89 2.75 -14.87
CA PHE A 388 2.76 2.89 -13.42
C PHE A 388 2.79 4.36 -12.97
N ILE A 389 3.78 5.12 -13.43
CA ILE A 389 3.92 6.53 -13.08
C ILE A 389 2.74 7.34 -13.62
N MET A 390 2.43 7.17 -14.91
CA MET A 390 1.39 7.93 -15.59
C MET A 390 -0.02 7.65 -15.04
N ALA A 391 -0.26 6.42 -14.56
CA ALA A 391 -1.49 6.02 -13.90
C ALA A 391 -1.68 6.60 -12.49
N GLY A 392 -0.68 7.31 -11.94
CA GLY A 392 -0.72 7.87 -10.59
C GLY A 392 -0.03 7.01 -9.52
N GLY A 393 0.81 6.06 -9.93
CA GLY A 393 1.52 5.13 -9.04
C GLY A 393 2.36 5.80 -7.95
N TRP A 394 2.95 6.98 -8.22
CA TRP A 394 3.71 7.74 -7.23
C TRP A 394 2.90 8.23 -6.04
N VAL A 395 1.61 8.53 -6.25
CA VAL A 395 0.74 9.10 -5.21
C VAL A 395 -0.34 8.11 -4.75
N GLY A 396 -0.28 6.86 -5.20
CA GLY A 396 -1.22 5.80 -4.83
C GLY A 396 -2.64 5.96 -5.40
N GLN A 397 -2.86 6.92 -6.31
CA GLN A 397 -4.16 7.15 -6.93
C GLN A 397 -4.26 6.40 -8.26
N HIS A 398 -4.35 5.08 -8.21
CA HIS A 398 -4.61 4.23 -9.39
C HIS A 398 -5.77 3.27 -9.15
N ARG A 399 -6.47 2.91 -10.23
CA ARG A 399 -7.58 1.98 -10.24
C ARG A 399 -7.16 0.71 -10.96
N ASN A 400 -7.36 -0.43 -10.29
CA ASN A 400 -7.20 -1.75 -10.89
C ASN A 400 -8.45 -2.06 -11.72
N ILE A 401 -8.28 -2.38 -12.99
CA ILE A 401 -9.37 -2.73 -13.89
C ILE A 401 -9.58 -4.26 -13.85
N ASN A 402 -10.60 -4.70 -13.11
CA ASN A 402 -11.04 -6.10 -13.01
C ASN A 402 -12.51 -6.30 -13.45
N SER A 403 -13.15 -5.24 -13.94
CA SER A 403 -14.52 -5.22 -14.45
C SER A 403 -14.64 -4.19 -15.58
N LEU A 404 -15.74 -4.24 -16.34
CA LEU A 404 -16.01 -3.30 -17.42
C LEU A 404 -15.88 -1.86 -16.90
N THR A 405 -14.93 -1.13 -17.46
CA THR A 405 -14.60 0.23 -17.04
C THR A 405 -14.62 1.15 -18.24
N SER A 406 -15.49 2.16 -18.21
CA SER A 406 -15.56 3.26 -19.17
C SER A 406 -14.93 4.50 -18.58
N ILE A 407 -14.11 5.20 -19.36
CA ILE A 407 -13.52 6.48 -18.95
C ILE A 407 -13.51 7.48 -20.10
N HIS A 408 -13.86 8.73 -19.80
CA HIS A 408 -13.80 9.82 -20.77
C HIS A 408 -12.40 10.44 -20.82
N SER A 409 -12.04 10.97 -21.98
CA SER A 409 -10.84 11.79 -22.18
C SER A 409 -10.78 12.91 -21.14
N GLY A 410 -9.61 13.06 -20.49
CA GLY A 410 -9.38 14.10 -19.49
C GLY A 410 -9.76 13.76 -18.05
N ARG A 411 -10.48 12.66 -17.78
CA ARG A 411 -10.92 12.33 -16.40
C ARG A 411 -9.85 11.59 -15.57
N SER A 412 -8.74 12.26 -15.27
CA SER A 412 -7.64 11.64 -14.50
C SER A 412 -7.92 11.43 -13.00
N GLY A 413 -9.05 11.94 -12.48
CA GLY A 413 -9.40 11.84 -11.04
C GLY A 413 -9.87 10.44 -10.60
N GLU A 414 -10.18 9.55 -11.54
CA GLU A 414 -10.81 8.25 -11.26
C GLU A 414 -9.79 7.09 -11.15
N GLY A 415 -8.50 7.41 -11.00
CA GLY A 415 -7.42 6.41 -10.89
C GLY A 415 -6.97 5.80 -12.22
N ILE A 416 -7.34 6.41 -13.34
CA ILE A 416 -6.76 6.10 -14.66
C ILE A 416 -5.99 7.34 -15.09
N GLY A 417 -4.72 7.14 -15.41
CA GLY A 417 -3.84 8.19 -15.92
C GLY A 417 -4.33 8.71 -17.26
N PHE A 418 -4.29 10.03 -17.45
CA PHE A 418 -4.55 10.67 -18.73
C PHE A 418 -3.46 11.71 -19.02
N PHE A 419 -2.93 11.66 -20.24
CA PHE A 419 -2.01 12.65 -20.80
C PHE A 419 -2.34 12.90 -22.27
N SER A 420 -2.06 14.11 -22.73
CA SER A 420 -2.24 14.49 -24.13
C SER A 420 -1.09 15.40 -24.59
N VAL A 421 -0.52 15.12 -25.75
CA VAL A 421 0.51 15.93 -26.39
C VAL A 421 -0.03 16.43 -27.72
N GLY A 422 -0.07 17.74 -27.94
CA GLY A 422 -0.62 18.34 -29.17
C GLY A 422 -2.14 18.23 -29.34
N ALA A 423 -2.83 17.40 -28.54
CA ALA A 423 -4.29 17.32 -28.47
C ALA A 423 -4.85 18.14 -27.30
N SER A 424 -6.11 18.54 -27.38
CA SER A 424 -6.78 19.37 -26.36
C SER A 424 -8.10 18.77 -25.90
N LEU A 425 -8.52 19.07 -24.67
CA LEU A 425 -9.88 18.76 -24.21
C LEU A 425 -10.83 19.90 -24.61
N SER A 426 -12.04 19.55 -25.06
CA SER A 426 -13.08 20.49 -25.47
C SER A 426 -14.47 20.00 -25.05
N THR A 427 -15.42 20.92 -24.91
CA THR A 427 -16.84 20.60 -24.78
C THR A 427 -17.51 20.93 -26.11
N ASN A 428 -17.96 19.91 -26.83
CA ASN A 428 -18.56 20.04 -28.15
C ASN A 428 -19.70 19.05 -28.33
N LEU A 429 -20.95 19.48 -28.09
CA LEU A 429 -22.13 18.63 -28.27
C LEU A 429 -22.37 18.23 -29.74
N ALA A 430 -21.91 19.04 -30.70
CA ALA A 430 -22.08 18.76 -32.13
C ALA A 430 -21.10 17.70 -32.65
N GLY A 431 -19.90 17.62 -32.03
CA GLY A 431 -18.86 16.62 -32.34
C GLY A 431 -18.74 15.49 -31.31
N ALA A 432 -19.59 15.48 -30.29
CA ALA A 432 -19.62 14.44 -29.27
C ALA A 432 -20.51 13.27 -29.67
N TYR A 433 -20.16 12.11 -29.14
CA TYR A 433 -20.81 10.83 -29.36
C TYR A 433 -21.68 10.40 -28.17
N LEU A 434 -21.41 10.97 -27.00
CA LEU A 434 -22.15 10.86 -25.76
C LEU A 434 -22.71 12.21 -25.40
N THR A 435 -23.85 12.19 -24.71
CA THR A 435 -24.58 13.37 -24.24
C THR A 435 -23.80 14.26 -23.26
N THR A 436 -22.66 13.78 -22.75
CA THR A 436 -21.79 14.57 -21.86
C THR A 436 -21.03 15.69 -22.57
N GLY A 437 -20.91 15.65 -23.90
CA GLY A 437 -20.28 16.72 -24.70
C GLY A 437 -18.75 16.84 -24.56
N THR A 438 -18.13 16.25 -23.53
CA THR A 438 -16.67 16.26 -23.35
C THR A 438 -15.99 15.41 -24.41
N VAL A 439 -15.07 15.99 -25.17
CA VAL A 439 -14.30 15.29 -26.20
C VAL A 439 -12.82 15.65 -26.09
N GLY A 440 -11.95 14.68 -26.36
CA GLY A 440 -10.57 14.93 -26.72
C GLY A 440 -10.51 15.28 -28.20
N LEU A 441 -10.01 16.47 -28.54
CA LEU A 441 -9.86 17.00 -29.89
C LEU A 441 -8.42 16.81 -30.37
N PHE A 442 -8.27 16.10 -31.47
CA PHE A 442 -7.04 16.01 -32.26
C PHE A 442 -7.11 17.04 -33.41
N PRO A 443 -6.22 18.04 -33.42
CA PRO A 443 -6.29 19.12 -34.41
C PRO A 443 -5.89 18.65 -35.81
N ALA A 444 -6.55 19.22 -36.82
CA ALA A 444 -6.20 19.00 -38.22
C ALA A 444 -4.73 19.39 -38.51
N SER A 445 -4.06 18.57 -39.31
CA SER A 445 -2.71 18.79 -39.84
C SER A 445 -1.62 19.00 -38.78
N LYS A 446 -1.79 18.39 -37.60
CA LYS A 446 -0.82 18.44 -36.50
C LYS A 446 -0.63 17.06 -35.87
N ALA A 447 0.62 16.74 -35.54
CA ALA A 447 0.92 15.53 -34.77
C ALA A 447 0.39 15.70 -33.34
N ALA A 448 -0.33 14.68 -32.86
CA ALA A 448 -0.97 14.73 -31.56
C ALA A 448 -1.20 13.31 -31.01
N SER A 449 -1.17 13.16 -29.70
CA SER A 449 -1.41 11.89 -29.02
C SER A 449 -2.25 12.07 -27.75
N MET A 450 -3.02 11.04 -27.40
CA MET A 450 -3.62 10.87 -26.09
C MET A 450 -3.26 9.51 -25.54
N CYS A 451 -2.94 9.45 -24.25
CA CYS A 451 -2.58 8.23 -23.56
C CYS A 451 -3.44 8.05 -22.32
N PHE A 452 -3.95 6.82 -22.14
CA PHE A 452 -4.59 6.35 -20.92
C PHE A 452 -3.71 5.29 -20.28
N SER A 453 -3.37 5.44 -19.01
CA SER A 453 -2.49 4.51 -18.29
C SER A 453 -3.22 3.91 -17.09
N PHE A 454 -3.16 2.60 -16.91
CA PHE A 454 -3.90 1.90 -15.85
C PHE A 454 -3.25 0.57 -15.49
N TYR A 455 -3.69 -0.02 -14.37
CA TYR A 455 -3.36 -1.40 -14.02
C TYR A 455 -4.48 -2.34 -14.48
N LEU A 456 -4.16 -3.29 -15.36
CA LEU A 456 -5.07 -4.35 -15.76
C LEU A 456 -4.96 -5.53 -14.77
N ASP A 457 -6.05 -5.81 -14.06
CA ASP A 457 -6.14 -6.91 -13.10
C ASP A 457 -6.97 -8.06 -13.70
N ALA A 458 -6.59 -8.47 -14.92
CA ALA A 458 -7.17 -9.58 -15.66
C ALA A 458 -6.17 -10.15 -16.68
N ASP A 459 -6.35 -11.42 -17.05
CA ASP A 459 -5.48 -12.07 -18.05
C ASP A 459 -5.75 -11.59 -19.47
N VAL A 460 -7.00 -11.20 -19.79
CA VAL A 460 -7.38 -10.68 -21.10
C VAL A 460 -8.46 -9.61 -20.92
N ALA A 461 -8.37 -8.54 -21.70
CA ALA A 461 -9.43 -7.56 -21.83
C ALA A 461 -9.60 -7.10 -23.27
N ASN A 462 -10.84 -6.89 -23.71
CA ASN A 462 -11.12 -6.15 -24.95
C ASN A 462 -11.01 -4.64 -24.65
N ALA A 463 -10.48 -3.89 -25.60
CA ALA A 463 -10.40 -2.43 -25.53
C ALA A 463 -11.28 -1.81 -26.62
N TYR A 464 -12.18 -0.91 -26.22
CA TYR A 464 -13.04 -0.18 -27.13
C TYR A 464 -12.79 1.33 -27.00
N VAL A 465 -13.12 2.07 -28.05
CA VAL A 465 -13.14 3.53 -28.04
C VAL A 465 -14.55 4.03 -28.33
N ILE A 466 -14.84 5.22 -27.83
CA ILE A 466 -15.99 6.02 -28.21
C ILE A 466 -15.43 7.28 -28.85
N GLY A 467 -15.56 7.40 -30.16
CA GLY A 467 -14.91 8.46 -30.93
C GLY A 467 -14.70 8.10 -32.39
N ASP A 468 -14.37 9.10 -33.20
CA ASP A 468 -13.78 8.88 -34.51
C ASP A 468 -12.26 9.01 -34.42
N ILE A 469 -11.59 7.86 -34.52
CA ILE A 469 -10.13 7.75 -34.58
C ILE A 469 -9.67 7.16 -35.92
N THR A 470 -10.42 7.42 -36.99
CA THR A 470 -10.04 7.04 -38.36
C THR A 470 -8.62 7.51 -38.68
N ASP A 471 -7.80 6.65 -39.28
CA ASP A 471 -6.40 6.89 -39.66
C ASP A 471 -5.44 7.15 -38.48
N ALA A 472 -5.91 6.98 -37.24
CA ALA A 472 -5.05 7.02 -36.07
C ALA A 472 -4.21 5.75 -35.96
N VAL A 473 -3.03 5.89 -35.36
CA VAL A 473 -2.26 4.76 -34.86
C VAL A 473 -2.67 4.50 -33.41
N VAL A 474 -3.16 3.29 -33.13
CA VAL A 474 -3.38 2.80 -31.77
C VAL A 474 -2.15 2.02 -31.33
N ILE A 475 -1.65 2.32 -30.13
CA ILE A 475 -0.49 1.64 -29.53
C ILE A 475 -0.91 1.11 -28.17
N MET A 476 -1.00 -0.21 -28.06
CA MET A 476 -1.26 -0.94 -26.81
C MET A 476 -0.01 -1.70 -26.34
N SER A 477 0.87 -2.10 -27.27
CA SER A 477 2.14 -2.78 -27.04
C SER A 477 3.06 -2.55 -28.25
N ASP A 478 4.38 -2.57 -28.06
CA ASP A 478 5.37 -2.46 -29.15
C ASP A 478 6.29 -3.69 -29.17
N THR A 479 6.78 -4.07 -30.35
CA THR A 479 7.58 -5.30 -30.53
C THR A 479 9.08 -5.05 -30.54
N TYR A 480 9.51 -3.79 -30.57
CA TYR A 480 10.92 -3.39 -30.53
C TYR A 480 11.81 -4.17 -31.52
N GLY A 481 11.26 -4.52 -32.69
CA GLY A 481 11.98 -5.23 -33.75
C GLY A 481 12.26 -6.72 -33.50
N LYS A 482 11.69 -7.34 -32.46
CA LYS A 482 11.89 -8.78 -32.13
C LYS A 482 10.74 -9.70 -32.59
N GLY A 483 9.84 -9.20 -33.44
CA GLY A 483 8.76 -9.97 -34.06
C GLY A 483 7.71 -10.47 -33.07
N ASP A 484 7.00 -11.55 -33.43
CA ASP A 484 5.87 -12.06 -32.62
C ASP A 484 6.29 -12.62 -31.26
N GLY A 485 7.56 -12.99 -31.09
CA GLY A 485 8.09 -13.61 -29.87
C GLY A 485 7.88 -12.78 -28.61
N VAL A 486 7.84 -11.47 -28.74
CA VAL A 486 7.69 -10.55 -27.60
C VAL A 486 6.25 -10.18 -27.29
N ILE A 487 5.30 -10.51 -28.16
CA ILE A 487 3.90 -10.14 -27.99
C ILE A 487 3.30 -10.96 -26.83
N SER A 488 2.63 -10.26 -25.90
CA SER A 488 1.91 -10.93 -24.83
C SER A 488 0.83 -11.83 -25.40
N ARG A 489 0.76 -13.07 -24.94
CA ARG A 489 -0.15 -14.08 -25.46
C ARG A 489 -0.70 -14.95 -24.35
N LEU A 490 -1.95 -15.36 -24.49
CA LEU A 490 -2.57 -16.35 -23.63
C LEU A 490 -2.79 -17.62 -24.44
N THR A 491 -1.94 -18.62 -24.21
CA THR A 491 -1.95 -19.87 -24.97
C THR A 491 -2.50 -20.99 -24.08
N THR A 492 -3.81 -21.18 -24.05
CA THR A 492 -4.34 -22.45 -23.54
C THR A 492 -4.25 -23.49 -24.65
N LYS A 493 -3.79 -24.71 -24.34
CA LYS A 493 -3.63 -25.77 -25.36
C LYS A 493 -4.94 -26.06 -26.12
N ALA A 494 -6.08 -25.95 -25.43
CA ALA A 494 -7.41 -26.09 -26.02
C ALA A 494 -7.80 -24.96 -27.00
N LEU A 495 -7.08 -23.84 -26.99
CA LEU A 495 -7.30 -22.66 -27.83
C LEU A 495 -6.15 -22.42 -28.84
N GLN A 496 -5.32 -23.41 -29.17
CA GLN A 496 -4.19 -23.21 -30.12
C GLN A 496 -4.61 -22.72 -31.52
N ASN A 497 -5.85 -22.97 -31.93
CA ASN A 497 -6.44 -22.42 -33.17
C ASN A 497 -6.99 -20.98 -32.99
N ARG A 498 -6.85 -20.40 -31.79
CA ARG A 498 -7.45 -19.14 -31.32
C ARG A 498 -6.45 -18.32 -30.48
N ASN A 499 -5.17 -18.35 -30.82
CA ASN A 499 -4.12 -17.64 -30.08
C ASN A 499 -4.54 -16.19 -29.78
N VAL A 500 -4.73 -15.85 -28.50
CA VAL A 500 -5.12 -14.51 -28.07
C VAL A 500 -3.86 -13.70 -27.85
N PHE A 501 -3.60 -12.74 -28.74
CA PHE A 501 -2.42 -11.87 -28.69
C PHE A 501 -2.78 -10.48 -28.21
N GLU A 502 -1.91 -9.85 -27.42
CA GLU A 502 -2.01 -8.43 -27.15
C GLU A 502 -1.86 -7.67 -28.47
N THR A 503 -2.78 -6.73 -28.71
CA THR A 503 -2.71 -5.88 -29.89
C THR A 503 -1.46 -5.00 -29.81
N THR A 504 -0.69 -4.98 -30.89
CA THR A 504 0.51 -4.15 -31.01
C THR A 504 0.16 -2.82 -31.69
N ARG A 505 1.16 -2.04 -32.08
CA ARG A 505 0.97 -0.84 -32.92
C ARG A 505 0.16 -1.18 -34.17
N THR A 506 -0.90 -0.41 -34.43
CA THR A 506 -1.75 -0.60 -35.61
C THR A 506 -2.36 0.70 -36.09
N THR A 507 -2.51 0.85 -37.42
CA THR A 507 -3.28 1.94 -38.04
C THR A 507 -4.75 1.56 -38.22
N ILE A 508 -5.66 2.41 -37.72
CA ILE A 508 -7.10 2.27 -37.90
C ILE A 508 -7.48 2.74 -39.31
N GLN A 509 -8.07 1.87 -40.13
CA GLN A 509 -8.45 2.27 -41.50
C GLN A 509 -9.71 3.15 -41.54
N ALA A 510 -9.90 3.89 -42.63
CA ALA A 510 -11.09 4.71 -42.86
C ALA A 510 -12.43 3.94 -42.92
N GLY A 511 -13.49 4.54 -42.36
CA GLY A 511 -14.85 4.00 -42.37
C GLY A 511 -15.12 2.91 -41.33
N ARG A 512 -14.20 2.75 -40.37
CA ARG A 512 -14.14 1.59 -39.48
C ARG A 512 -14.47 1.88 -38.02
N THR A 513 -14.31 3.13 -37.59
CA THR A 513 -14.84 3.63 -36.32
C THR A 513 -16.31 3.99 -36.49
N SER A 514 -17.15 3.51 -35.58
CA SER A 514 -18.59 3.65 -35.70
C SER A 514 -19.14 4.86 -34.94
N THR A 515 -20.20 5.42 -35.49
CA THR A 515 -20.96 6.60 -35.09
C THR A 515 -21.44 6.51 -33.63
N GLY A 516 -20.64 7.03 -32.70
CA GLY A 516 -20.94 7.06 -31.26
C GLY A 516 -21.26 5.72 -30.61
N ARG A 517 -20.58 4.69 -31.08
CA ARG A 517 -20.66 3.32 -30.59
C ARG A 517 -19.31 2.85 -30.09
N ASN A 518 -19.34 1.82 -29.26
CA ASN A 518 -18.14 1.18 -28.76
C ASN A 518 -17.43 0.46 -29.92
N SER A 519 -16.35 1.05 -30.42
CA SER A 519 -15.57 0.50 -31.53
C SER A 519 -14.41 -0.29 -30.95
N LEU A 520 -14.33 -1.60 -31.23
CA LEU A 520 -13.24 -2.45 -30.75
C LEU A 520 -11.95 -2.08 -31.48
N VAL A 521 -10.90 -1.79 -30.70
CA VAL A 521 -9.60 -1.36 -31.23
C VAL A 521 -8.50 -2.38 -30.98
N GLY A 522 -8.72 -3.32 -30.06
CA GLY A 522 -7.76 -4.39 -29.78
C GLY A 522 -8.07 -5.14 -28.49
N ALA A 523 -7.12 -5.95 -28.06
CA ALA A 523 -7.18 -6.65 -26.78
C ALA A 523 -5.85 -6.51 -26.03
N TYR A 524 -5.95 -6.39 -24.72
CA TYR A 524 -4.81 -6.55 -23.81
C TYR A 524 -4.67 -8.01 -23.40
N VAL A 525 -3.42 -8.45 -23.24
CA VAL A 525 -3.12 -9.76 -22.68
C VAL A 525 -2.10 -9.62 -21.56
N GLY A 526 -2.38 -10.30 -20.45
CA GLY A 526 -1.57 -10.33 -19.27
C GLY A 526 -1.88 -9.20 -18.29
N ARG A 527 -1.88 -9.56 -17.01
CA ARG A 527 -2.01 -8.62 -15.90
C ARG A 527 -0.84 -7.63 -15.89
N GLY A 528 -1.09 -6.43 -15.37
CA GLY A 528 -0.05 -5.44 -15.10
C GLY A 528 -0.34 -4.06 -15.65
N TRP A 529 0.67 -3.20 -15.62
CA TRP A 529 0.57 -1.81 -16.06
C TRP A 529 0.51 -1.70 -17.58
N LYS A 530 -0.51 -1.00 -18.09
CA LYS A 530 -0.81 -0.86 -19.52
C LYS A 530 -0.94 0.61 -19.90
N ASN A 531 -0.53 0.90 -21.14
CA ASN A 531 -0.83 2.16 -21.83
C ASN A 531 -1.76 1.88 -23.00
N PHE A 532 -2.78 2.72 -23.16
CA PHE A 532 -3.61 2.81 -24.36
C PHE A 532 -3.34 4.15 -25.02
N VAL A 533 -2.70 4.14 -26.19
CA VAL A 533 -2.32 5.38 -26.90
C VAL A 533 -3.08 5.46 -28.22
N VAL A 534 -3.60 6.65 -28.51
CA VAL A 534 -4.11 7.04 -29.83
C VAL A 534 -3.24 8.17 -30.34
N GLN A 535 -2.69 8.02 -31.55
CA GLN A 535 -1.73 8.96 -32.12
C GLN A 535 -2.04 9.30 -33.58
N TYR A 536 -1.91 10.57 -33.91
CA TYR A 536 -1.89 11.08 -35.27
C TYR A 536 -0.50 11.64 -35.61
N ASN A 537 -0.06 11.39 -36.84
CA ASN A 537 1.22 11.86 -37.35
C ASN A 537 1.17 13.28 -37.93
N GLY A 538 -0.03 13.87 -38.03
CA GLY A 538 -0.24 15.22 -38.55
C GLY A 538 -0.53 15.29 -40.05
N ASN A 539 -0.70 14.16 -40.72
CA ASN A 539 -1.08 14.13 -42.14
C ASN A 539 -2.60 14.23 -42.36
N GLN A 540 -3.39 14.21 -41.28
CA GLN A 540 -4.85 14.21 -41.34
C GLN A 540 -5.36 15.62 -41.63
N SER A 541 -6.25 15.78 -42.61
CA SER A 541 -6.76 17.09 -43.04
C SER A 541 -7.96 17.59 -42.24
N ALA A 542 -8.54 16.75 -41.38
CA ALA A 542 -9.71 17.05 -40.56
C ALA A 542 -9.40 16.91 -39.06
N GLU A 543 -10.24 17.51 -38.23
CA GLU A 543 -10.23 17.28 -36.79
C GLU A 543 -10.84 15.92 -36.47
N HIS A 544 -10.31 15.26 -35.43
CA HIS A 544 -10.81 13.98 -34.94
C HIS A 544 -11.10 14.06 -33.44
N PHE A 545 -12.07 13.27 -32.99
CA PHE A 545 -12.60 13.37 -31.63
C PHE A 545 -12.62 12.01 -30.93
N LEU A 546 -11.87 11.90 -29.83
CA LEU A 546 -11.90 10.75 -28.94
C LEU A 546 -12.60 11.14 -27.64
N GLN A 547 -13.78 10.59 -27.39
CA GLN A 547 -14.54 10.90 -26.19
C GLN A 547 -14.13 10.04 -25.00
N GLY A 548 -13.75 8.78 -25.21
CA GLY A 548 -13.34 7.90 -24.14
C GLY A 548 -12.95 6.50 -24.60
N ILE A 549 -12.52 5.70 -23.63
CA ILE A 549 -12.18 4.29 -23.83
C ILE A 549 -13.00 3.41 -22.90
N ILE A 550 -13.19 2.15 -23.28
CA ILE A 550 -13.78 1.12 -22.45
C ILE A 550 -12.82 -0.07 -22.42
N ILE A 551 -12.46 -0.50 -21.23
CA ILE A 551 -11.70 -1.73 -21.00
C ILE A 551 -12.65 -2.75 -20.39
N GLU A 552 -12.79 -3.88 -21.07
CA GLU A 552 -13.68 -4.97 -20.68
C GLU A 552 -12.87 -6.24 -20.44
N PRO A 553 -12.53 -6.57 -19.18
CA PRO A 553 -12.00 -7.87 -18.82
C PRO A 553 -12.94 -9.00 -19.26
N VAL A 554 -12.39 -9.97 -19.97
CA VAL A 554 -13.16 -11.10 -20.56
C VAL A 554 -12.41 -12.41 -20.37
N LYS A 555 -13.12 -13.54 -20.51
CA LYS A 555 -12.44 -14.83 -20.58
C LYS A 555 -11.62 -14.92 -21.86
N ALA A 556 -10.52 -15.67 -21.84
CA ALA A 556 -9.72 -15.96 -23.04
C ALA A 556 -10.56 -16.47 -24.22
N SER A 557 -11.54 -17.33 -23.93
CA SER A 557 -12.44 -17.87 -24.94
C SER A 557 -13.41 -16.83 -25.50
N GLU A 558 -13.61 -15.69 -24.82
CA GLU A 558 -14.50 -14.56 -25.15
C GLU A 558 -13.75 -13.35 -25.71
N ALA A 559 -12.41 -13.34 -25.66
CA ALA A 559 -11.57 -12.35 -26.32
C ALA A 559 -11.92 -12.23 -27.81
N THR A 560 -12.09 -10.99 -28.26
CA THR A 560 -12.53 -10.73 -29.62
C THR A 560 -11.34 -10.50 -30.55
N GLN A 561 -10.94 -11.55 -31.25
CA GLN A 561 -9.88 -11.55 -32.27
C GLN A 561 -10.31 -12.42 -33.46
N THR A 562 -9.74 -12.22 -34.65
CA THR A 562 -9.98 -13.14 -35.76
C THR A 562 -9.31 -14.48 -35.47
N ASN A 563 -10.10 -15.53 -35.63
CA ASN A 563 -9.64 -16.91 -35.55
C ASN A 563 -9.47 -17.47 -36.97
N ALA A 564 -8.96 -18.70 -37.08
CA ALA A 564 -8.99 -19.44 -38.34
C ALA A 564 -10.41 -19.40 -38.96
N ASN A 565 -10.51 -19.10 -40.26
CA ASN A 565 -11.76 -18.90 -41.02
C ASN A 565 -12.54 -17.59 -40.73
N SER A 566 -11.92 -16.58 -40.09
CA SER A 566 -12.47 -15.23 -39.96
C SER A 566 -13.83 -15.10 -39.25
N PHE A 567 -14.20 -16.06 -38.41
CA PHE A 567 -15.45 -16.01 -37.64
C PHE A 567 -15.30 -15.11 -36.39
N ARG A 568 -16.43 -14.59 -35.90
CA ARG A 568 -16.50 -13.62 -34.80
C ARG A 568 -17.56 -14.00 -33.79
N LYS A 569 -17.40 -13.51 -32.56
CA LYS A 569 -18.46 -13.58 -31.55
C LYS A 569 -19.39 -12.39 -31.70
N ALA A 570 -20.68 -12.66 -31.69
CA ALA A 570 -21.77 -11.70 -31.71
C ALA A 570 -22.61 -11.86 -30.44
N PHE A 571 -23.30 -10.80 -30.05
CA PHE A 571 -24.33 -10.85 -29.00
C PHE A 571 -25.71 -10.72 -29.63
N ASP A 572 -26.74 -11.28 -29.00
CA ASP A 572 -28.11 -11.06 -29.45
C ASP A 572 -28.64 -9.74 -28.87
N GLU A 573 -29.00 -8.80 -29.74
CA GLU A 573 -29.77 -7.60 -29.38
C GLU A 573 -31.26 -7.88 -29.56
N VAL A 574 -32.06 -7.56 -28.53
CA VAL A 574 -33.51 -7.69 -28.57
C VAL A 574 -34.16 -6.38 -28.13
N TYR A 575 -34.93 -5.77 -29.03
CA TYR A 575 -35.76 -4.60 -28.74
C TYR A 575 -37.23 -5.01 -28.68
N VAL A 576 -37.97 -4.53 -27.68
CA VAL A 576 -39.39 -4.81 -27.54
C VAL A 576 -40.17 -3.49 -27.48
N MET A 577 -41.10 -3.33 -28.40
CA MET A 577 -42.07 -2.24 -28.40
C MET A 577 -43.46 -2.79 -28.09
N GLN A 578 -44.15 -2.16 -27.14
CA GLN A 578 -45.55 -2.44 -26.83
C GLN A 578 -46.42 -1.28 -27.30
N VAL A 579 -47.48 -1.58 -28.06
CA VAL A 579 -48.37 -0.58 -28.64
C VAL A 579 -49.82 -0.97 -28.35
N PRO A 580 -50.56 -0.20 -27.54
CA PRO A 580 -50.12 0.93 -26.70
C PRO A 580 -49.17 0.51 -25.56
N GLN A 581 -48.37 1.45 -25.06
CA GLN A 581 -47.53 1.26 -23.86
C GLN A 581 -48.31 1.56 -22.58
N TYR A 582 -47.96 0.91 -21.47
CA TYR A 582 -48.45 1.29 -20.15
C TYR A 582 -47.95 2.69 -19.76
N SER A 583 -48.80 3.46 -19.09
CA SER A 583 -48.36 4.72 -18.48
C SER A 583 -47.48 4.44 -17.26
N LEU A 584 -46.33 5.12 -17.17
CA LEU A 584 -45.45 5.07 -16.00
C LEU A 584 -46.12 5.59 -14.72
N SER A 585 -47.19 6.38 -14.83
CA SER A 585 -47.93 6.94 -13.69
C SER A 585 -49.15 6.12 -13.23
N SER A 586 -49.51 5.05 -13.96
CA SER A 586 -50.74 4.27 -13.71
C SER A 586 -50.61 2.86 -14.29
N ALA A 587 -49.95 1.97 -13.56
CA ALA A 587 -49.81 0.55 -13.94
C ALA A 587 -51.09 -0.29 -13.72
N ALA A 588 -52.14 0.28 -13.11
CA ALA A 588 -53.33 -0.46 -12.71
C ALA A 588 -54.35 -0.74 -13.83
N ASN A 589 -54.29 0.01 -14.94
CA ASN A 589 -55.27 -0.10 -16.03
C ASN A 589 -54.60 -0.53 -17.33
N ILE A 590 -55.14 -1.56 -17.98
CA ILE A 590 -54.75 -1.95 -19.34
C ILE A 590 -55.02 -0.74 -20.25
N PRO A 591 -54.03 -0.24 -21.02
CA PRO A 591 -54.25 0.89 -21.91
C PRO A 591 -55.33 0.58 -22.95
N THR A 592 -55.98 1.59 -23.52
CA THR A 592 -56.99 1.35 -24.57
C THR A 592 -56.31 0.84 -25.84
N ALA A 593 -56.79 -0.28 -26.38
CA ALA A 593 -56.34 -0.82 -27.67
C ALA A 593 -56.32 0.26 -28.76
N VAL A 594 -55.37 0.16 -29.70
CA VAL A 594 -55.14 1.19 -30.73
C VAL A 594 -55.12 0.59 -32.14
N THR A 595 -55.26 1.45 -33.13
CA THR A 595 -54.99 1.12 -34.54
C THR A 595 -53.52 1.41 -34.84
N LEU A 596 -52.79 0.46 -35.44
CA LEU A 596 -51.49 0.75 -36.03
C LEU A 596 -51.71 1.45 -37.35
N THR A 597 -51.03 2.57 -37.55
CA THR A 597 -51.01 3.30 -38.82
C THR A 597 -49.75 4.15 -38.92
N GLY A 598 -49.20 4.28 -40.12
CA GLY A 598 -48.00 5.07 -40.35
C GLY A 598 -46.74 4.43 -39.78
N ASP A 599 -45.80 5.26 -39.37
CA ASP A 599 -44.44 4.85 -39.05
C ASP A 599 -44.21 4.61 -37.57
N TYR A 600 -43.55 3.49 -37.28
CA TYR A 600 -43.05 3.15 -35.96
C TYR A 600 -41.54 3.02 -36.03
N PHE A 601 -40.85 3.64 -35.08
CA PHE A 601 -39.39 3.71 -35.06
C PHE A 601 -38.84 2.99 -33.83
N LEU A 602 -37.84 2.15 -34.05
CA LEU A 602 -37.00 1.55 -33.02
C LEU A 602 -35.57 2.10 -33.18
N PRO A 603 -34.77 2.14 -32.10
CA PRO A 603 -33.33 2.34 -32.23
C PRO A 603 -32.77 1.36 -33.27
N LEU A 604 -31.90 1.83 -34.15
CA LEU A 604 -31.34 0.98 -35.21
C LEU A 604 -30.48 -0.14 -34.56
N PRO A 605 -30.84 -1.42 -34.75
CA PRO A 605 -30.05 -2.54 -34.24
C PRO A 605 -28.63 -2.53 -34.80
N ASP A 606 -27.65 -2.98 -34.01
CA ASP A 606 -26.23 -2.98 -34.38
C ASP A 606 -25.93 -3.71 -35.70
N GLY A 607 -26.59 -4.84 -35.93
CA GLY A 607 -26.46 -5.60 -37.18
C GLY A 607 -26.82 -4.82 -38.45
N LEU A 608 -27.64 -3.76 -38.38
CA LEU A 608 -28.10 -3.03 -39.56
C LEU A 608 -27.24 -1.82 -39.95
N TYR A 609 -26.27 -1.40 -39.15
CA TYR A 609 -25.29 -0.39 -39.56
C TYR A 609 -24.44 -0.92 -40.72
N PRO A 610 -23.67 -0.11 -41.46
CA PRO A 610 -22.60 -0.64 -42.32
C PRO A 610 -21.43 -1.19 -41.48
N TYR A 611 -20.54 -1.97 -42.08
CA TYR A 611 -19.39 -2.62 -41.45
C TYR A 611 -18.04 -2.10 -42.00
N VAL A 612 -17.91 -1.67 -43.26
CA VAL A 612 -16.66 -1.03 -43.81
C VAL A 612 -16.87 0.43 -44.28
N GLY A 613 -17.97 1.07 -43.87
CA GLY A 613 -18.16 2.53 -44.04
C GLY A 613 -18.67 3.00 -45.42
N VAL A 614 -18.75 2.14 -46.44
CA VAL A 614 -19.56 2.43 -47.64
C VAL A 614 -20.90 1.73 -47.52
N SER A 615 -21.98 2.50 -47.49
CA SER A 615 -23.37 2.04 -47.40
C SER A 615 -23.85 1.18 -48.58
N GLY A 616 -22.94 0.74 -49.46
CA GLY A 616 -23.23 0.20 -50.79
C GLY A 616 -23.53 -1.29 -50.91
N ASN A 617 -23.18 -2.16 -49.94
CA ASN A 617 -23.26 -3.62 -50.12
C ASN A 617 -24.17 -4.29 -49.08
N TYR A 618 -25.10 -5.14 -49.50
CA TYR A 618 -26.01 -5.90 -48.63
C TYR A 618 -25.28 -6.86 -47.67
N PHE A 619 -24.10 -7.37 -48.03
CA PHE A 619 -23.27 -8.26 -47.19
C PHE A 619 -22.75 -7.56 -45.93
N ASP A 620 -22.73 -6.23 -45.95
CA ASP A 620 -22.14 -5.39 -44.91
C ASP A 620 -23.13 -5.13 -43.74
N SER A 621 -24.27 -5.83 -43.70
CA SER A 621 -25.32 -5.78 -42.66
C SER A 621 -25.89 -7.17 -42.35
N ALA A 622 -26.24 -7.44 -41.10
CA ALA A 622 -26.93 -8.65 -40.70
C ALA A 622 -28.44 -8.55 -40.93
N PRO A 623 -29.13 -9.65 -41.30
CA PRO A 623 -30.58 -9.67 -41.33
C PRO A 623 -31.14 -9.58 -39.90
N VAL A 624 -32.35 -9.02 -39.79
CA VAL A 624 -33.04 -8.80 -38.52
C VAL A 624 -34.33 -9.59 -38.50
N ARG A 625 -34.60 -10.29 -37.40
CA ARG A 625 -35.88 -10.97 -37.19
C ARG A 625 -36.83 -10.04 -36.49
N VAL A 626 -38.06 -9.95 -36.98
CA VAL A 626 -39.13 -9.18 -36.33
C VAL A 626 -40.30 -10.10 -36.05
N THR A 627 -40.69 -10.17 -34.79
CA THR A 627 -41.86 -10.91 -34.33
C THR A 627 -42.93 -9.92 -33.90
N ILE A 628 -44.10 -9.99 -34.54
CA ILE A 628 -45.25 -9.16 -34.20
C ILE A 628 -46.33 -10.05 -33.61
N THR A 629 -46.71 -9.78 -32.36
CA THR A 629 -47.82 -10.45 -31.71
C THR A 629 -49.01 -9.52 -31.57
N THR A 630 -50.15 -9.94 -32.10
CA THR A 630 -51.43 -9.23 -32.02
C THR A 630 -52.35 -9.90 -30.99
N PHE A 631 -52.95 -9.10 -30.12
CA PHE A 631 -53.91 -9.55 -29.11
C PHE A 631 -55.14 -8.64 -29.09
N GLY A 632 -56.29 -9.18 -28.67
CA GLY A 632 -57.51 -8.40 -28.46
C GLY A 632 -58.00 -7.63 -29.68
N SER A 633 -57.75 -8.15 -30.90
CA SER A 633 -58.20 -7.50 -32.12
C SER A 633 -59.72 -7.40 -32.21
N SER A 634 -60.19 -6.21 -32.56
CA SER A 634 -61.59 -5.90 -32.84
C SER A 634 -62.10 -6.50 -34.17
N ASP A 635 -61.20 -6.91 -35.07
CA ASP A 635 -61.53 -7.62 -36.31
C ASP A 635 -60.62 -8.84 -36.46
N ALA A 636 -61.13 -9.99 -36.01
CA ALA A 636 -60.41 -11.25 -36.04
C ALA A 636 -60.29 -11.85 -37.46
N THR A 637 -60.97 -11.30 -38.46
CA THR A 637 -60.89 -11.79 -39.85
C THR A 637 -59.81 -11.04 -40.63
N ALA A 638 -59.81 -9.71 -40.58
CA ALA A 638 -58.84 -8.88 -41.30
C ALA A 638 -57.51 -8.68 -40.53
N ASN A 639 -57.53 -8.75 -39.19
CA ASN A 639 -56.36 -8.61 -38.33
C ASN A 639 -56.42 -9.61 -37.16
N PRO A 640 -56.29 -10.92 -37.42
CA PRO A 640 -56.43 -11.96 -36.41
C PRO A 640 -55.39 -11.85 -35.29
N ASN A 641 -55.78 -12.27 -34.08
CA ASN A 641 -54.84 -12.49 -32.99
C ASN A 641 -53.83 -13.58 -33.36
N GLY A 642 -52.61 -13.45 -32.86
CA GLY A 642 -51.55 -14.43 -33.05
C GLY A 642 -50.22 -13.78 -33.38
N VAL A 643 -49.32 -14.55 -34.00
CA VAL A 643 -47.92 -14.21 -34.19
C VAL A 643 -47.57 -14.17 -35.67
N THR A 644 -46.81 -13.15 -36.07
CA THR A 644 -46.12 -13.07 -37.37
C THR A 644 -44.63 -13.00 -37.14
N GLU A 645 -43.86 -13.79 -37.88
CA GLU A 645 -42.40 -13.70 -37.91
C GLU A 645 -41.91 -13.26 -39.29
N LEU A 646 -41.05 -12.26 -39.29
CA LEU A 646 -40.52 -11.59 -40.48
C LEU A 646 -39.00 -11.60 -40.45
N LEU A 647 -38.39 -11.71 -41.62
CA LEU A 647 -36.98 -11.43 -41.84
C LEU A 647 -36.85 -10.11 -42.59
N LEU A 648 -36.17 -9.14 -41.99
CA LEU A 648 -35.79 -7.90 -42.63
C LEU A 648 -34.34 -8.03 -43.11
N SER A 649 -34.11 -7.80 -44.40
CA SER A 649 -32.76 -7.86 -44.98
C SER A 649 -32.51 -6.74 -45.96
N ARG A 650 -31.28 -6.23 -45.98
CA ARG A 650 -30.86 -5.28 -47.01
C ARG A 650 -30.64 -6.04 -48.32
N GLN A 651 -31.11 -5.47 -49.44
CA GLN A 651 -30.97 -6.09 -50.77
C GLN A 651 -29.90 -5.42 -51.63
N VAL A 652 -29.77 -4.10 -51.50
CA VAL A 652 -28.82 -3.24 -52.20
C VAL A 652 -28.37 -2.11 -51.26
N GLY A 653 -27.46 -1.23 -51.66
CA GLY A 653 -26.96 -0.11 -50.84
C GLY A 653 -27.98 0.98 -50.46
N THR A 654 -29.28 0.67 -50.46
CA THR A 654 -30.37 1.56 -50.08
C THR A 654 -30.70 1.44 -48.60
N THR A 655 -31.35 2.46 -48.04
CA THR A 655 -31.92 2.41 -46.69
C THR A 655 -33.17 1.52 -46.59
N THR A 656 -33.81 1.15 -47.70
CA THR A 656 -34.99 0.27 -47.71
C THR A 656 -34.60 -1.18 -47.44
N LEU A 657 -35.39 -1.87 -46.60
CA LEU A 657 -35.22 -3.28 -46.27
C LEU A 657 -36.31 -4.11 -46.96
N LYS A 658 -35.92 -5.28 -47.46
CA LYS A 658 -36.86 -6.30 -47.92
C LYS A 658 -37.51 -6.97 -46.72
N ILE A 659 -38.82 -7.21 -46.82
CA ILE A 659 -39.62 -7.90 -45.82
C ILE A 659 -39.95 -9.28 -46.36
N ASP A 660 -39.43 -10.33 -45.73
CA ASP A 660 -39.80 -11.72 -46.00
C ASP A 660 -40.63 -12.26 -44.84
N LYS A 661 -41.91 -12.59 -45.08
CA LYS A 661 -42.77 -13.25 -44.08
C LYS A 661 -42.38 -14.72 -43.96
N ILE A 662 -41.78 -15.09 -42.84
CA ILE A 662 -41.31 -16.46 -42.56
C ILE A 662 -42.49 -17.30 -42.06
N TYR A 663 -43.29 -16.72 -41.17
CA TYR A 663 -44.40 -17.40 -40.53
C TYR A 663 -45.52 -16.40 -40.20
N GLY A 664 -46.76 -16.88 -40.21
CA GLY A 664 -47.91 -16.18 -39.67
C GLY A 664 -48.94 -17.18 -39.17
N SER A 665 -49.53 -16.92 -38.01
CA SER A 665 -50.63 -17.73 -37.45
C SER A 665 -51.86 -17.79 -38.35
N SER A 666 -51.99 -16.86 -39.29
CA SER A 666 -53.06 -16.73 -40.28
C SER A 666 -52.53 -16.10 -41.57
N ALA A 667 -53.25 -16.33 -42.67
CA ALA A 667 -52.99 -15.64 -43.94
C ALA A 667 -53.03 -14.11 -43.78
N ASN A 668 -53.95 -13.61 -42.96
CA ASN A 668 -54.14 -12.18 -42.69
C ASN A 668 -53.33 -11.67 -41.49
N SER A 669 -52.38 -12.45 -40.95
CA SER A 669 -51.53 -11.94 -39.86
C SER A 669 -50.74 -10.71 -40.32
N ILE A 670 -50.72 -9.70 -39.46
CA ILE A 670 -50.17 -8.37 -39.71
C ILE A 670 -48.75 -8.40 -40.28
N THR A 671 -48.50 -7.62 -41.33
CA THR A 671 -47.17 -7.41 -41.91
C THR A 671 -46.99 -5.92 -42.22
N PRO A 672 -45.84 -5.30 -41.90
CA PRO A 672 -45.54 -3.94 -42.32
C PRO A 672 -45.59 -3.83 -43.86
N THR A 673 -46.09 -2.71 -44.35
CA THR A 673 -46.11 -2.40 -45.79
C THR A 673 -44.75 -1.95 -46.32
N ALA A 674 -43.92 -1.37 -45.47
CA ALA A 674 -42.56 -0.99 -45.78
C ALA A 674 -41.69 -1.02 -44.51
N ALA A 675 -40.39 -1.20 -44.70
CA ALA A 675 -39.41 -1.16 -43.62
C ALA A 675 -38.09 -0.57 -44.14
N GLY A 676 -37.34 0.06 -43.25
CA GLY A 676 -36.04 0.58 -43.63
C GLY A 676 -35.25 1.18 -42.48
N ILE A 677 -34.13 1.76 -42.86
CA ILE A 677 -33.18 2.46 -42.02
C ILE A 677 -33.43 3.96 -42.18
N GLY A 678 -33.33 4.72 -41.10
CA GLY A 678 -33.42 6.17 -41.12
C GLY A 678 -32.46 6.82 -40.16
N SER A 679 -32.38 8.15 -40.25
CA SER A 679 -31.53 8.96 -39.39
C SER A 679 -32.19 10.28 -38.99
N SER A 680 -31.83 10.79 -37.82
CA SER A 680 -32.22 12.14 -37.36
C SER A 680 -31.06 12.80 -36.62
N ALA A 681 -31.10 14.12 -36.54
CA ALA A 681 -30.21 14.85 -35.64
C ALA A 681 -30.55 14.51 -34.18
N TYR A 682 -29.54 14.46 -33.31
CA TYR A 682 -29.76 14.40 -31.87
C TYR A 682 -30.37 15.72 -31.39
N THR A 683 -31.46 15.63 -30.63
CA THR A 683 -32.06 16.78 -29.93
C THR A 683 -32.16 16.44 -28.45
N GLU A 684 -31.53 17.26 -27.61
CA GLU A 684 -31.50 17.05 -26.17
C GLU A 684 -32.93 17.07 -25.59
N ASN A 685 -33.21 16.18 -24.64
CA ASN A 685 -34.49 16.03 -23.95
C ASN A 685 -35.71 15.66 -24.82
N VAL A 686 -35.48 15.21 -26.05
CA VAL A 686 -36.54 14.69 -26.93
C VAL A 686 -36.48 13.16 -26.96
N THR A 687 -37.51 12.49 -26.44
CA THR A 687 -37.59 11.03 -26.35
C THR A 687 -38.30 10.39 -27.55
N THR A 688 -38.99 11.18 -28.37
CA THR A 688 -39.68 10.73 -29.57
C THR A 688 -38.85 11.00 -30.84
N PRO A 689 -38.87 10.11 -31.84
CA PRO A 689 -38.21 10.37 -33.12
C PRO A 689 -38.85 11.60 -33.78
N THR A 690 -38.04 12.65 -34.03
CA THR A 690 -38.46 13.87 -34.70
C THR A 690 -37.60 14.10 -35.94
N GLY A 691 -38.22 14.48 -37.06
CA GLY A 691 -37.49 14.79 -38.30
C GLY A 691 -36.67 13.62 -38.89
N VAL A 692 -37.14 12.37 -38.74
CA VAL A 692 -36.42 11.18 -39.24
C VAL A 692 -36.41 11.15 -40.78
N SER A 693 -35.23 11.21 -41.39
CA SER A 693 -35.03 10.93 -42.81
C SER A 693 -35.04 9.43 -43.05
N LYS A 694 -35.90 8.94 -43.95
CA LYS A 694 -35.94 7.52 -44.36
C LYS A 694 -35.00 7.18 -45.53
N THR A 695 -34.34 8.20 -46.10
CA THR A 695 -33.48 8.06 -47.28
C THR A 695 -32.00 8.24 -46.97
N THR A 696 -31.66 8.56 -45.71
CA THR A 696 -30.30 8.87 -45.29
C THR A 696 -29.85 7.90 -44.20
N PHE A 697 -28.69 7.28 -44.39
CA PHE A 697 -28.02 6.50 -43.34
C PHE A 697 -27.51 7.42 -42.22
N PRO A 698 -27.53 6.98 -40.95
CA PRO A 698 -27.00 7.79 -39.86
C PRO A 698 -25.50 8.04 -40.05
N SER A 699 -25.11 9.32 -40.00
CA SER A 699 -23.71 9.75 -39.90
C SER A 699 -23.19 9.66 -38.46
N THR A 700 -21.93 10.05 -38.25
CA THR A 700 -21.16 9.88 -37.00
C THR A 700 -21.81 10.44 -35.74
N THR A 701 -22.61 11.49 -35.87
CA THR A 701 -23.25 12.21 -34.75
C THR A 701 -24.77 12.16 -34.80
N GLN A 702 -25.35 11.37 -35.70
CA GLN A 702 -26.80 11.23 -35.88
C GLN A 702 -27.36 9.98 -35.17
N GLN A 703 -28.62 10.06 -34.77
CA GLN A 703 -29.38 8.92 -34.28
C GLN A 703 -29.81 8.05 -35.46
N GLY A 704 -29.59 6.73 -35.36
CA GLY A 704 -30.07 5.75 -36.33
C GLY A 704 -31.38 5.10 -35.90
N TRP A 705 -32.28 4.89 -36.86
CA TRP A 705 -33.60 4.29 -36.62
C TRP A 705 -33.88 3.11 -37.56
N LEU A 706 -34.49 2.05 -37.03
CA LEU A 706 -35.25 1.08 -37.80
C LEU A 706 -36.70 1.56 -37.86
N TRP A 707 -37.24 1.79 -39.05
CA TRP A 707 -38.64 2.19 -39.22
C TRP A 707 -39.47 1.09 -39.87
N LEU A 708 -40.70 0.93 -39.40
CA LEU A 708 -41.73 0.02 -39.93
C LEU A 708 -42.98 0.83 -40.23
N THR A 709 -43.50 0.72 -41.46
CA THR A 709 -44.71 1.42 -41.88
C THR A 709 -45.88 0.44 -41.95
N PHE A 710 -46.95 0.72 -41.20
CA PHE A 710 -48.16 -0.10 -41.21
C PHE A 710 -49.31 0.60 -41.95
N ALA A 711 -50.05 -0.16 -42.74
CA ALA A 711 -51.39 0.25 -43.17
C ALA A 711 -52.32 0.26 -41.96
N SER A 712 -53.41 1.04 -42.02
CA SER A 712 -54.40 1.11 -40.94
C SER A 712 -54.92 -0.28 -40.59
N THR A 713 -54.70 -0.71 -39.35
CA THR A 713 -55.15 -2.00 -38.83
C THR A 713 -56.48 -1.89 -38.08
N ALA A 714 -57.03 -3.03 -37.64
CA ALA A 714 -58.09 -3.02 -36.64
C ALA A 714 -57.55 -2.62 -35.26
N THR A 715 -58.42 -2.13 -34.39
CA THR A 715 -58.04 -1.79 -33.01
C THR A 715 -57.62 -3.05 -32.27
N ALA A 716 -56.39 -3.09 -31.74
CA ALA A 716 -55.82 -4.23 -31.03
C ALA A 716 -54.65 -3.82 -30.11
N TYR A 717 -54.02 -4.80 -29.47
CA TYR A 717 -52.76 -4.68 -28.75
C TYR A 717 -51.65 -5.36 -29.53
N TYR A 718 -50.49 -4.72 -29.60
CA TYR A 718 -49.36 -5.19 -30.37
C TYR A 718 -48.10 -5.26 -29.51
N ARG A 719 -47.34 -6.33 -29.71
CA ARG A 719 -45.95 -6.44 -29.27
C ARG A 719 -45.09 -6.64 -30.51
N ILE A 720 -44.15 -5.73 -30.74
CA ILE A 720 -43.15 -5.83 -31.81
C ILE A 720 -41.81 -6.13 -31.15
N GLU A 721 -41.28 -7.31 -31.41
CA GLU A 721 -39.96 -7.74 -30.95
C GLU A 721 -39.00 -7.77 -32.13
N VAL A 722 -37.87 -7.10 -32.01
CA VAL A 722 -36.83 -7.03 -33.02
C VAL A 722 -35.59 -7.71 -32.46
N ARG A 723 -35.19 -8.83 -33.06
CA ARG A 723 -34.01 -9.61 -32.68
C ARG A 723 -32.95 -9.54 -33.77
N CYS A 724 -31.76 -9.14 -33.40
CA CYS A 724 -30.64 -8.97 -34.30
C CYS A 724 -29.38 -9.56 -33.66
N ALA A 725 -28.62 -10.35 -34.41
CA ALA A 725 -27.25 -10.62 -34.02
C ALA A 725 -26.46 -9.31 -34.17
N SER A 726 -25.95 -8.77 -33.07
CA SER A 726 -24.93 -7.72 -33.08
C SER A 726 -23.79 -8.16 -33.99
N LYS A 727 -23.10 -7.21 -34.59
CA LYS A 727 -21.92 -7.50 -35.40
C LYS A 727 -20.74 -7.99 -34.57
N GLY A 728 -20.88 -8.05 -33.25
CA GLY A 728 -19.81 -8.34 -32.32
C GLY A 728 -18.87 -7.16 -32.19
N GLY A 729 -17.99 -7.25 -31.18
CA GLY A 729 -16.78 -6.46 -31.20
C GLY A 729 -16.08 -6.68 -32.53
N GLN A 730 -15.74 -5.58 -33.16
CA GLN A 730 -14.95 -5.51 -34.37
C GLN A 730 -13.62 -6.29 -34.19
N GLY A 731 -13.60 -7.59 -34.49
CA GLY A 731 -12.41 -8.44 -34.46
C GLY A 731 -11.50 -8.16 -35.66
N THR A 732 -10.29 -7.69 -35.37
CA THR A 732 -9.17 -7.34 -36.28
C THR A 732 -9.45 -6.34 -37.39
N TRP A 733 -9.03 -5.13 -37.08
CA TRP A 733 -9.08 -3.89 -37.86
C TRP A 733 -7.67 -3.43 -38.20
N LEU A 734 -6.74 -4.38 -38.05
CA LEU A 734 -5.31 -4.15 -37.97
C LEU A 734 -4.70 -4.49 -39.33
N ALA A 735 -4.26 -3.46 -40.06
CA ALA A 735 -3.32 -3.59 -41.16
C ALA A 735 -1.90 -3.32 -40.67
#